data_AF-A0A1E1XRH2-F1
#
_entry.id   AF-A0A1E1XRH2-F1
#
_cell.length_a   1.000
_cell.length_b   1.000
_cell.length_c   1.000
_cell.angle_alpha   90.00
_cell.angle_beta   90.00
_cell.angle_gamma   90.00
#
_symmetry.space_group_name_H-M   'P 1'
#
loop_
_entity.id
_entity.type
_entity.pdbx_description
1 polymer ?
#
loop_
_entity_poly.entity_id
_entity_poly.type
_entity_poly.pdbx_seq_one_letter_code
_entity_poly.pdbx_strand_id
1 'polypeptide(L)'
;MLIRLLALSCAVATCWAGPLRQDGISWDCKSPSPLTPQQTILYTYVGENRIENQDVQHHVQVRANVELGVISPCLFSFKLSEVDLQGVSVANRYAFKEALERYPLLFHSEDGIVGEMRHDPAELPWALNVKRAIISMMQIPRTALDANSIVSETDVFGTCETRYTPGNVGRSGGTVTKSKNLASCFGRFGSSLPVIYTPYESKVSPFQTIPMTNGSFECQQTVDANRWITKAECKEKEYLHLAARGLGEQTAITSTGVLIMQQIFGSAKPVPETVNVRSTIKFDHSVTRAEKTEAREVVGLLRDLCRSTAEDIRPEASGAFAKLVAAMRGLTAPALRQVYGKVSSGELCFDKKIEHLFLDALPLVGTEASLKLTVDLINKAEHASRSTAWIAGISSISYPTEGMISTLLPLVKKGSSPRSAILAVTSLAHVFCRGYQGNCDEVPAIRELQAALMKQLGFKCRADNPDSRNKVITALKGFGNLGYYGDAIDTIIECAIAGSSPLPVRIAAIQATRRECAPKMPPKLSELMRSPSDDVEIRIAAYLGIMRCPTMKDIMDIKNMLEKEEINQVGSFIWSHMKNLQDTDSPTKMALRSLVSGIYVPGKFDSDARKSSQNIEWSKLSEKYNVGGSVDANIVYSPKSFIPRSIDLNLTMDLFSHSINIFEIGGRAEGYDHVLESLLAPKSHLRRTNEVDSFWGRLGDKLSRSRRAASAKNTKVDIFDDKVNIVKPNEPSGSLYFRMFGNELAWFELPTMDDIANFANGVRTNSWLDQIMSNKQNDIARSAMLVDTTVTVPTMTGFPFRVDLKATVTGGLKTDGQINMAGAPQDMLIEGFIKPSASIDMSGLMSIDAGVAKRGIRISSTMHTSTALDGKIEIKPTGEMNFKYNIRDNKQEILNMKTEIYSVDAETEQPLMAPATKEFNGCTQTFSKALGMSLCAKGKVPKPFYNSRGINLPFDFSLILQKNDLAMEGYELKLKYPTDNERSDNLFYQLIFDTPGSTIKRRHLIELNINNPPEGEKTMHFLYHCPMKKFELSTALRIDNSPALAMLEAKVDDARR
;
A
#
# COMPACT_ATOMS: atom_id res chain seq x y z
N MET A 1 -27.88 38.96 -47.23
CA MET A 1 -28.28 37.71 -47.91
C MET A 1 -27.37 36.54 -47.52
N LEU A 2 -26.04 36.70 -47.53
CA LEU A 2 -25.07 35.68 -47.07
C LEU A 2 -25.27 35.21 -45.61
N ILE A 3 -25.58 36.12 -44.69
CA ILE A 3 -25.81 35.80 -43.26
C ILE A 3 -27.12 35.04 -43.04
N ARG A 4 -28.14 35.29 -43.87
CA ARG A 4 -29.40 34.52 -43.85
C ARG A 4 -29.23 33.13 -44.49
N LEU A 5 -28.31 32.99 -45.46
CA LEU A 5 -27.93 31.71 -46.06
C LEU A 5 -27.09 30.84 -45.10
N LEU A 6 -26.19 31.44 -44.31
CA LEU A 6 -25.43 30.75 -43.26
C LEU A 6 -26.31 30.32 -42.08
N ALA A 7 -27.30 31.13 -41.71
CA ALA A 7 -28.28 30.74 -40.70
C ALA A 7 -29.21 29.61 -41.19
N LEU A 8 -29.61 29.61 -42.47
CA LEU A 8 -30.39 28.51 -43.06
C LEU A 8 -29.56 27.22 -43.21
N SER A 9 -28.27 27.30 -43.54
CA SER A 9 -27.41 26.11 -43.64
C SER A 9 -27.15 25.47 -42.26
N CYS A 10 -27.05 26.27 -41.19
CA CYS A 10 -26.97 25.74 -39.83
C CYS A 10 -28.32 25.14 -39.37
N ALA A 11 -29.46 25.72 -39.75
CA ALA A 11 -30.78 25.17 -39.40
C ALA A 11 -31.14 23.89 -40.17
N VAL A 12 -30.66 23.71 -41.41
CA VAL A 12 -30.86 22.48 -42.19
C VAL A 12 -29.91 21.37 -41.74
N ALA A 13 -28.69 21.70 -41.26
CA ALA A 13 -27.79 20.73 -40.65
C ALA A 13 -28.29 20.19 -39.29
N THR A 14 -29.09 20.97 -38.55
CA THR A 14 -29.71 20.51 -37.29
C THR A 14 -30.95 19.63 -37.49
N CYS A 15 -31.53 19.57 -38.69
CA CYS A 15 -32.67 18.69 -38.99
C CYS A 15 -32.29 17.33 -39.59
N TRP A 16 -31.01 17.08 -39.88
CA TRP A 16 -30.49 15.79 -40.39
C TRP A 16 -29.45 15.13 -39.48
N ALA A 17 -29.19 15.70 -38.30
CA ALA A 17 -28.64 14.95 -37.18
C ALA A 17 -29.81 14.38 -36.36
N GLY A 18 -30.48 13.37 -36.92
CA GLY A 18 -31.27 12.46 -36.09
C GLY A 18 -30.38 11.93 -34.96
N PRO A 19 -30.93 11.59 -33.78
CA PRO A 19 -30.14 11.01 -32.70
C PRO A 19 -29.25 9.92 -33.30
N LEU A 20 -27.94 10.01 -33.04
CA LEU A 20 -26.99 8.95 -33.36
C LEU A 20 -27.68 7.64 -32.99
N ARG A 21 -27.85 6.77 -33.98
CA ARG A 21 -28.58 5.51 -33.86
C ARG A 21 -27.97 4.78 -32.66
N GLN A 22 -28.61 4.89 -31.50
CA GLN A 22 -28.23 4.12 -30.32
C GLN A 22 -28.27 2.68 -30.80
N ASP A 23 -27.16 1.95 -30.64
CA ASP A 23 -27.10 0.54 -30.96
C ASP A 23 -28.29 -0.16 -30.31
N GLY A 24 -29.32 -0.43 -31.12
CA GLY A 24 -30.54 -1.10 -30.70
C GLY A 24 -30.13 -2.43 -30.07
N ILE A 25 -30.89 -2.88 -29.07
CA ILE A 25 -30.78 -4.27 -28.61
C ILE A 25 -30.91 -5.14 -29.86
N SER A 26 -29.99 -6.09 -30.06
CA SER A 26 -30.12 -7.04 -31.15
C SER A 26 -31.47 -7.76 -30.99
N TRP A 27 -32.43 -7.44 -31.85
CA TRP A 27 -33.71 -8.14 -31.93
C TRP A 27 -33.55 -9.53 -32.56
N ASP A 28 -32.37 -9.81 -33.13
CA ASP A 28 -32.04 -11.10 -33.70
C ASP A 28 -31.90 -12.13 -32.58
N CYS A 29 -32.84 -13.05 -32.57
CA CYS A 29 -32.95 -14.16 -31.63
C CYS A 29 -32.70 -15.45 -32.42
N LYS A 30 -31.51 -16.03 -32.26
CA LYS A 30 -31.13 -17.26 -33.00
C LYS A 30 -31.90 -18.48 -32.51
N SER A 31 -32.19 -18.53 -31.21
CA SER A 31 -32.87 -19.63 -30.54
C SER A 31 -33.94 -19.08 -29.58
N PRO A 32 -35.23 -19.03 -29.97
CA PRO A 32 -36.29 -18.44 -29.15
C PRO A 32 -36.62 -19.25 -27.90
N SER A 33 -36.98 -18.54 -26.83
CA SER A 33 -37.55 -19.09 -25.61
C SER A 33 -38.86 -19.84 -25.90
N PRO A 34 -39.17 -20.90 -25.14
CA PRO A 34 -40.46 -21.59 -25.24
C PRO A 34 -41.65 -20.76 -24.73
N LEU A 35 -41.40 -19.58 -24.13
CA LEU A 35 -42.44 -18.70 -23.60
C LEU A 35 -43.14 -17.89 -24.69
N THR A 36 -44.45 -17.71 -24.53
CA THR A 36 -45.25 -16.85 -25.40
C THR A 36 -44.97 -15.37 -25.13
N PRO A 37 -44.69 -14.56 -26.17
CA PRO A 37 -44.52 -13.12 -26.03
C PRO A 37 -45.76 -12.42 -25.45
N GLN A 38 -45.54 -11.23 -24.87
CA GLN A 38 -46.58 -10.38 -24.29
C GLN A 38 -47.29 -10.96 -23.06
N GLN A 39 -46.58 -11.77 -22.28
CA GLN A 39 -47.05 -12.30 -21.00
C GLN A 39 -46.15 -11.87 -19.84
N THR A 40 -46.72 -11.81 -18.64
CA THR A 40 -45.97 -11.63 -17.39
C THR A 40 -46.14 -12.84 -16.50
N ILE A 41 -45.02 -13.42 -16.08
CA ILE A 41 -44.98 -14.55 -15.14
C ILE A 41 -44.64 -14.00 -13.76
N LEU A 42 -45.42 -14.39 -12.77
CA LEU A 42 -45.23 -14.01 -11.37
C LEU A 42 -44.55 -15.16 -10.62
N TYR A 43 -43.43 -14.86 -9.97
CA TYR A 43 -42.78 -15.74 -9.02
C TYR A 43 -42.79 -15.14 -7.62
N THR A 44 -42.76 -16.00 -6.61
CA THR A 44 -42.39 -15.63 -5.25
C THR A 44 -40.94 -16.01 -5.01
N TYR A 45 -40.16 -15.07 -4.50
CA TYR A 45 -38.76 -15.23 -4.13
C TYR A 45 -38.57 -15.08 -2.62
N VAL A 46 -37.80 -16.00 -2.04
CA VAL A 46 -37.31 -15.92 -0.66
C VAL A 46 -35.80 -16.18 -0.67
N GLY A 47 -35.02 -15.20 -0.25
CA GLY A 47 -33.57 -15.32 -0.08
C GLY A 47 -33.19 -15.18 1.38
N GLU A 48 -32.25 -15.99 1.87
CA GLU A 48 -31.72 -15.88 3.23
C GLU A 48 -30.20 -15.99 3.22
N ASN A 49 -29.52 -15.12 3.95
CA ASN A 49 -28.08 -15.19 4.19
C ASN A 49 -27.83 -15.37 5.69
N ARG A 50 -26.87 -16.22 6.04
CA ARG A 50 -26.48 -16.53 7.41
C ARG A 50 -24.97 -16.41 7.61
N ILE A 51 -24.56 -15.85 8.74
CA ILE A 51 -23.20 -15.95 9.29
C ILE A 51 -23.32 -16.70 10.62
N GLU A 52 -22.69 -17.86 10.70
CA GLU A 52 -22.79 -18.76 11.85
C GLU A 52 -21.39 -19.17 12.35
N ASN A 53 -21.17 -19.03 13.65
CA ASN A 53 -20.07 -19.64 14.38
C ASN A 53 -20.55 -20.10 15.77
N GLN A 54 -19.65 -20.55 16.64
CA GLN A 54 -20.03 -21.03 17.99
C GLN A 54 -20.61 -19.93 18.89
N ASP A 55 -20.24 -18.67 18.66
CA ASP A 55 -20.57 -17.54 19.53
C ASP A 55 -21.71 -16.67 18.98
N VAL A 56 -21.97 -16.74 17.67
CA VAL A 56 -22.80 -15.79 16.93
C VAL A 56 -23.60 -16.50 15.83
N GLN A 57 -24.91 -16.22 15.81
CA GLN A 57 -25.81 -16.57 14.71
C GLN A 57 -26.47 -15.30 14.18
N HIS A 58 -26.17 -14.96 12.94
CA HIS A 58 -26.71 -13.80 12.25
C HIS A 58 -27.40 -14.26 10.97
N HIS A 59 -28.61 -13.77 10.73
CA HIS A 59 -29.35 -14.08 9.51
C HIS A 59 -30.05 -12.83 8.97
N VAL A 60 -30.19 -12.76 7.65
CA VAL A 60 -30.94 -11.71 6.94
C VAL A 60 -31.78 -12.41 5.88
N GLN A 61 -33.09 -12.15 5.87
CA GLN A 61 -34.03 -12.75 4.91
C GLN A 61 -34.74 -11.68 4.10
N VAL A 62 -34.78 -11.84 2.78
CA VAL A 62 -35.54 -11.01 1.85
C VAL A 62 -36.69 -11.83 1.24
N ARG A 63 -37.86 -11.22 1.13
CA ARG A 63 -39.02 -11.77 0.42
C ARG A 63 -39.46 -10.78 -0.65
N ALA A 64 -39.81 -11.27 -1.83
CA ALA A 64 -40.27 -10.43 -2.93
C ALA A 64 -41.12 -11.21 -3.92
N ASN A 65 -41.99 -10.51 -4.61
CA ASN A 65 -42.63 -10.97 -5.84
C ASN A 65 -41.78 -10.52 -7.04
N VAL A 66 -41.51 -11.46 -7.95
CA VAL A 66 -40.74 -11.23 -9.17
C VAL A 66 -41.69 -11.26 -10.35
N GLU A 67 -41.80 -10.13 -11.04
CA GLU A 67 -42.56 -9.99 -12.28
C GLU A 67 -41.60 -10.13 -13.46
N LEU A 68 -41.76 -11.21 -14.23
CA LEU A 68 -40.98 -11.49 -15.43
C LEU A 68 -41.85 -11.29 -16.68
N GLY A 69 -41.69 -10.18 -17.40
CA GLY A 69 -42.43 -9.89 -18.63
C GLY A 69 -41.67 -10.32 -19.88
N VAL A 70 -42.30 -11.14 -20.74
CA VAL A 70 -41.75 -11.60 -22.02
C VAL A 70 -42.04 -10.56 -23.10
N ILE A 71 -41.05 -9.73 -23.43
CA ILE A 71 -41.23 -8.65 -24.43
C ILE A 71 -41.14 -9.24 -25.84
N SER A 72 -40.12 -10.06 -26.08
CA SER A 72 -39.91 -10.83 -27.31
C SER A 72 -39.31 -12.20 -26.94
N PRO A 73 -39.18 -13.15 -27.90
CA PRO A 73 -38.73 -14.51 -27.59
C PRO A 73 -37.35 -14.63 -26.91
N CYS A 74 -36.47 -13.63 -27.02
CA CYS A 74 -35.17 -13.61 -26.31
C CYS A 74 -35.04 -12.41 -25.34
N LEU A 75 -36.01 -11.50 -25.29
CA LEU A 75 -35.93 -10.26 -24.50
C LEU A 75 -36.96 -10.25 -23.37
N PHE A 76 -36.46 -10.11 -22.15
CA PHE A 76 -37.25 -10.17 -20.93
C PHE A 76 -37.15 -8.87 -20.14
N SER A 77 -38.24 -8.50 -19.50
CA SER A 77 -38.31 -7.47 -18.48
C SER A 77 -38.41 -8.11 -17.10
N PHE A 78 -37.68 -7.57 -16.14
CA PHE A 78 -37.61 -8.05 -14.77
C PHE A 78 -37.95 -6.92 -13.82
N LYS A 79 -38.88 -7.14 -12.90
CA LYS A 79 -39.23 -6.18 -11.85
C LYS A 79 -39.52 -6.89 -10.53
N LEU A 80 -39.11 -6.25 -9.43
CA LEU A 80 -39.47 -6.68 -8.08
C LEU A 80 -40.67 -5.89 -7.57
N SER A 81 -41.49 -6.53 -6.76
CA SER A 81 -42.64 -5.95 -6.08
C SER A 81 -42.86 -6.63 -4.73
N GLU A 82 -43.54 -5.96 -3.81
CA GLU A 82 -43.84 -6.44 -2.45
C GLU A 82 -42.58 -6.91 -1.70
N VAL A 83 -41.51 -6.13 -1.80
CA VAL A 83 -40.22 -6.44 -1.17
C VAL A 83 -40.30 -6.21 0.34
N ASP A 84 -39.86 -7.20 1.13
CA ASP A 84 -39.76 -7.17 2.59
C ASP A 84 -38.39 -7.70 3.07
N LEU A 85 -37.87 -7.13 4.16
CA LEU A 85 -36.59 -7.50 4.77
C LEU A 85 -36.77 -7.85 6.25
N GLN A 86 -36.27 -9.02 6.63
CA GLN A 86 -36.37 -9.60 7.96
C GLN A 86 -34.99 -9.99 8.51
N GLY A 87 -34.86 -10.12 9.83
CA GLY A 87 -33.61 -10.53 10.50
C GLY A 87 -32.58 -9.41 10.76
N VAL A 88 -32.84 -8.19 10.27
CA VAL A 88 -32.02 -7.00 10.53
C VAL A 88 -32.90 -5.78 10.83
N SER A 89 -32.46 -4.95 11.76
CA SER A 89 -33.11 -3.65 12.00
C SER A 89 -32.84 -2.72 10.81
N VAL A 90 -33.84 -1.92 10.42
CA VAL A 90 -33.71 -1.00 9.29
C VAL A 90 -34.28 0.34 9.70
N ALA A 91 -33.44 1.37 9.71
CA ALA A 91 -33.86 2.74 10.05
C ALA A 91 -34.91 3.27 9.06
N ASN A 92 -34.77 2.93 7.76
CA ASN A 92 -35.70 3.35 6.71
C ASN A 92 -36.12 2.18 5.79
N ARG A 93 -37.14 1.42 6.21
CA ARG A 93 -37.71 0.31 5.41
C ARG A 93 -38.26 0.75 4.05
N TYR A 94 -38.74 2.00 3.95
CA TYR A 94 -39.26 2.54 2.70
C TYR A 94 -38.15 2.70 1.66
N ALA A 95 -36.98 3.22 2.05
CA ALA A 95 -35.84 3.37 1.15
C ALA A 95 -35.33 2.03 0.60
N PHE A 96 -35.34 0.97 1.43
CA PHE A 96 -35.00 -0.38 0.97
C PHE A 96 -35.98 -0.88 -0.11
N LYS A 97 -37.27 -0.76 0.18
CA LYS A 97 -38.34 -1.19 -0.73
C LYS A 97 -38.29 -0.40 -2.04
N GLU A 98 -38.19 0.92 -1.96
CA GLU A 98 -38.10 1.80 -3.13
C GLU A 98 -36.90 1.44 -4.02
N ALA A 99 -35.72 1.23 -3.44
CA ALA A 99 -34.50 0.92 -4.20
C ALA A 99 -34.64 -0.35 -5.06
N LEU A 100 -35.33 -1.38 -4.59
CA LEU A 100 -35.51 -2.63 -5.31
C LEU A 100 -36.69 -2.61 -6.29
N GLU A 101 -37.78 -1.90 -5.96
CA GLU A 101 -39.03 -1.90 -6.74
C GLU A 101 -39.11 -0.83 -7.83
N ARG A 102 -38.34 0.26 -7.72
CA ARG A 102 -38.53 1.46 -8.53
C ARG A 102 -38.27 1.23 -10.02
N TYR A 103 -37.11 0.69 -10.39
CA TYR A 103 -36.74 0.53 -11.79
C TYR A 103 -36.83 -0.92 -12.26
N PRO A 104 -37.49 -1.20 -13.41
CA PRO A 104 -37.39 -2.50 -14.07
C PRO A 104 -36.02 -2.64 -14.76
N LEU A 105 -35.69 -3.87 -15.12
CA LEU A 105 -34.47 -4.23 -15.84
C LEU A 105 -34.81 -5.02 -17.10
N LEU A 106 -34.03 -4.85 -18.17
CA LEU A 106 -34.10 -5.68 -19.37
C LEU A 106 -32.93 -6.64 -19.40
N PHE A 107 -33.16 -7.87 -19.83
CA PHE A 107 -32.08 -8.81 -20.13
C PHE A 107 -32.39 -9.65 -21.37
N HIS A 108 -31.33 -9.93 -22.12
CA HIS A 108 -31.37 -10.85 -23.25
C HIS A 108 -31.02 -12.26 -22.75
N SER A 109 -31.77 -13.26 -23.19
CA SER A 109 -31.49 -14.67 -22.88
C SER A 109 -31.65 -15.53 -24.12
N GLU A 110 -30.60 -16.28 -24.46
CA GLU A 110 -30.55 -17.22 -25.58
C GLU A 110 -30.20 -18.62 -25.08
N ASP A 111 -30.94 -19.63 -25.55
CA ASP A 111 -30.78 -21.04 -25.12
C ASP A 111 -30.79 -21.25 -23.58
N GLY A 112 -31.46 -20.32 -22.88
CA GLY A 112 -31.58 -20.29 -21.42
C GLY A 112 -30.35 -19.74 -20.70
N ILE A 113 -29.41 -19.12 -21.43
CA ILE A 113 -28.24 -18.39 -20.93
C ILE A 113 -28.46 -16.88 -21.09
N VAL A 114 -28.20 -16.13 -20.04
CA VAL A 114 -28.34 -14.67 -19.98
C VAL A 114 -27.12 -14.00 -20.60
N GLY A 115 -27.37 -13.06 -21.51
CA GLY A 115 -26.37 -12.24 -22.18
C GLY A 115 -26.32 -10.81 -21.63
N GLU A 116 -26.57 -9.84 -22.51
CA GLU A 116 -26.58 -8.41 -22.17
C GLU A 116 -27.76 -8.05 -21.25
N MET A 117 -27.49 -7.17 -20.27
CA MET A 117 -28.51 -6.57 -19.40
C MET A 117 -28.54 -5.05 -19.57
N ARG A 118 -29.71 -4.44 -19.43
CA ARG A 118 -29.87 -2.98 -19.41
C ARG A 118 -30.64 -2.49 -18.19
N HIS A 119 -30.16 -1.43 -17.57
CA HIS A 119 -30.77 -0.82 -16.38
C HIS A 119 -30.89 0.70 -16.51
N ASP A 120 -31.63 1.30 -15.60
CA ASP A 120 -31.72 2.75 -15.45
C ASP A 120 -30.42 3.31 -14.84
N PRO A 121 -29.89 4.47 -15.30
CA PRO A 121 -28.70 5.08 -14.74
C PRO A 121 -28.83 5.47 -13.25
N ALA A 122 -30.04 5.64 -12.73
CA ALA A 122 -30.30 5.93 -11.32
C ALA A 122 -30.48 4.67 -10.45
N GLU A 123 -30.47 3.48 -11.04
CA GLU A 123 -30.51 2.21 -10.31
C GLU A 123 -29.26 2.08 -9.41
N LEU A 124 -29.47 1.72 -8.14
CA LEU A 124 -28.36 1.55 -7.21
C LEU A 124 -27.61 0.23 -7.48
N PRO A 125 -26.26 0.22 -7.50
CA PRO A 125 -25.49 -0.99 -7.79
C PRO A 125 -25.83 -2.20 -6.92
N TRP A 126 -26.08 -2.01 -5.62
CA TRP A 126 -26.46 -3.10 -4.72
C TRP A 126 -27.85 -3.67 -5.03
N ALA A 127 -28.82 -2.82 -5.42
CA ALA A 127 -30.16 -3.24 -5.78
C ALA A 127 -30.13 -4.04 -7.09
N LEU A 128 -29.32 -3.57 -8.05
CA LEU A 128 -29.04 -4.27 -9.29
C LEU A 128 -28.41 -5.65 -9.06
N ASN A 129 -27.51 -5.80 -8.09
CA ASN A 129 -26.91 -7.08 -7.73
C ASN A 129 -27.92 -8.10 -7.19
N VAL A 130 -28.92 -7.66 -6.42
CA VAL A 130 -30.05 -8.53 -5.99
C VAL A 130 -30.84 -9.01 -7.21
N LYS A 131 -31.14 -8.12 -8.16
CA LYS A 131 -31.83 -8.48 -9.41
C LYS A 131 -31.01 -9.47 -10.25
N ARG A 132 -29.70 -9.24 -10.40
CA ARG A 132 -28.75 -10.16 -11.08
C ARG A 132 -28.73 -11.54 -10.44
N ALA A 133 -28.77 -11.61 -9.11
CA ALA A 133 -28.74 -12.87 -8.38
C ALA A 133 -30.02 -13.70 -8.62
N ILE A 134 -31.20 -13.07 -8.58
CA ILE A 134 -32.47 -13.74 -8.89
C ILE A 134 -32.51 -14.20 -10.35
N ILE A 135 -32.06 -13.38 -11.29
CA ILE A 135 -31.96 -13.74 -12.71
C ILE A 135 -30.98 -14.91 -12.91
N SER A 136 -29.88 -14.96 -12.15
CA SER A 136 -28.91 -16.07 -12.18
C SER A 136 -29.53 -17.41 -11.77
N MET A 137 -30.55 -17.40 -10.90
CA MET A 137 -31.30 -18.62 -10.53
C MET A 137 -32.22 -19.11 -11.65
N MET A 138 -32.60 -18.23 -12.59
CA MET A 138 -33.44 -18.55 -13.75
C MET A 138 -32.63 -19.04 -14.97
N GLN A 139 -31.29 -19.10 -14.86
CA GLN A 139 -30.42 -19.56 -15.94
C GLN A 139 -30.32 -21.10 -15.96
N ILE A 140 -30.66 -21.70 -17.10
CA ILE A 140 -30.56 -23.15 -17.37
C ILE A 140 -30.28 -23.39 -18.86
N PRO A 141 -29.15 -24.01 -19.25
CA PRO A 141 -28.89 -24.34 -20.63
C PRO A 141 -29.91 -25.36 -21.15
N ARG A 142 -30.35 -25.24 -22.41
CA ARG A 142 -31.28 -26.19 -23.03
C ARG A 142 -30.88 -27.66 -22.93
N THR A 143 -29.58 -27.95 -22.97
CA THR A 143 -28.98 -29.30 -22.91
C THR A 143 -28.94 -29.90 -21.50
N ALA A 144 -29.24 -29.11 -20.46
CA ALA A 144 -29.09 -29.53 -19.06
C ALA A 144 -30.04 -30.68 -18.65
N LEU A 145 -31.13 -30.86 -19.37
CA LEU A 145 -32.12 -31.92 -19.15
C LEU A 145 -31.80 -33.21 -19.93
N ASP A 146 -30.95 -33.13 -20.96
CA ASP A 146 -30.76 -34.22 -21.90
C ASP A 146 -29.66 -35.19 -21.42
N ALA A 147 -28.60 -34.67 -20.79
CA ALA A 147 -27.52 -35.47 -20.22
C ALA A 147 -26.72 -34.70 -19.15
N ASN A 148 -25.91 -35.44 -18.38
CA ASN A 148 -24.89 -34.83 -17.54
C ASN A 148 -23.95 -33.99 -18.42
N SER A 149 -23.78 -32.71 -18.08
CA SER A 149 -22.92 -31.79 -18.83
C SER A 149 -22.13 -30.88 -17.90
N ILE A 150 -20.97 -30.45 -18.37
CA ILE A 150 -20.12 -29.45 -17.71
C ILE A 150 -20.00 -28.28 -18.68
N VAL A 151 -20.38 -27.09 -18.23
CA VAL A 151 -20.42 -25.88 -19.06
C VAL A 151 -19.74 -24.74 -18.30
N SER A 152 -18.98 -23.91 -19.02
CA SER A 152 -18.48 -22.64 -18.48
C SER A 152 -19.62 -21.63 -18.49
N GLU A 153 -20.09 -21.23 -17.31
CA GLU A 153 -21.26 -20.38 -17.15
C GLU A 153 -20.87 -19.06 -16.47
N THR A 154 -21.42 -17.95 -16.97
CA THR A 154 -21.28 -16.63 -16.34
C THR A 154 -22.59 -16.27 -15.62
N ASP A 155 -22.49 -15.94 -14.34
CA ASP A 155 -23.61 -15.51 -13.48
C ASP A 155 -23.15 -14.50 -12.42
N VAL A 156 -23.95 -14.28 -11.37
CA VAL A 156 -23.61 -13.37 -10.26
C VAL A 156 -22.29 -13.72 -9.56
N PHE A 157 -21.86 -14.99 -9.57
CA PHE A 157 -20.59 -15.43 -8.97
C PHE A 157 -19.38 -15.21 -9.89
N GLY A 158 -19.58 -14.71 -11.11
CA GLY A 158 -18.51 -14.58 -12.11
C GLY A 158 -18.60 -15.70 -13.15
N THR A 159 -17.45 -16.16 -13.65
CA THR A 159 -17.40 -17.22 -14.67
C THR A 159 -16.89 -18.51 -14.02
N CYS A 160 -17.74 -19.54 -13.95
CA CYS A 160 -17.46 -20.78 -13.23
C CYS A 160 -17.70 -22.02 -14.11
N GLU A 161 -16.88 -23.06 -13.91
CA GLU A 161 -17.23 -24.40 -14.37
C GLU A 161 -18.46 -24.91 -13.61
N THR A 162 -19.54 -25.19 -14.34
CA THR A 162 -20.84 -25.57 -13.78
C THR A 162 -21.24 -26.94 -14.28
N ARG A 163 -21.58 -27.83 -13.35
CA ARG A 163 -22.04 -29.19 -13.63
C ARG A 163 -23.56 -29.26 -13.52
N TYR A 164 -24.19 -29.74 -14.58
CA TYR A 164 -25.62 -30.02 -14.66
C TYR A 164 -25.85 -31.53 -14.65
N THR A 165 -26.71 -32.00 -13.75
CA THR A 165 -27.11 -33.40 -13.67
C THR A 165 -28.64 -33.52 -13.74
N PRO A 166 -29.22 -34.11 -14.80
CA PRO A 166 -30.65 -34.35 -14.88
C PRO A 166 -31.08 -35.38 -13.82
N GLY A 167 -32.20 -35.11 -13.16
CA GLY A 167 -32.84 -35.99 -12.18
C GLY A 167 -34.03 -36.73 -12.78
N ASN A 168 -35.19 -36.67 -12.12
CA ASN A 168 -36.41 -37.31 -12.61
C ASN A 168 -36.97 -36.52 -13.80
N VAL A 169 -36.80 -37.04 -15.02
CA VAL A 169 -37.35 -36.45 -16.25
C VAL A 169 -38.55 -37.29 -16.70
N GLY A 170 -39.73 -36.67 -16.79
CA GLY A 170 -40.98 -37.30 -17.21
C GLY A 170 -41.73 -36.49 -18.27
N ARG A 171 -42.93 -36.95 -18.65
CA ARG A 171 -43.78 -36.25 -19.65
C ARG A 171 -44.32 -34.90 -19.18
N SER A 172 -44.39 -34.66 -17.87
CA SER A 172 -44.93 -33.43 -17.25
C SER A 172 -43.85 -32.41 -16.86
N GLY A 173 -42.59 -32.65 -17.23
CA GLY A 173 -41.44 -31.83 -16.82
C GLY A 173 -40.34 -32.67 -16.17
N GLY A 174 -39.36 -32.01 -15.57
CA GLY A 174 -38.25 -32.70 -14.92
C GLY A 174 -37.48 -31.84 -13.92
N THR A 175 -36.55 -32.48 -13.21
CA THR A 175 -35.65 -31.81 -12.27
C THR A 175 -34.21 -31.82 -12.77
N VAL A 176 -33.47 -30.74 -12.55
CA VAL A 176 -32.05 -30.63 -12.84
C VAL A 176 -31.33 -30.12 -11.61
N THR A 177 -30.20 -30.74 -11.27
CA THR A 177 -29.30 -30.25 -10.23
C THR A 177 -28.10 -29.57 -10.88
N LYS A 178 -27.90 -28.30 -10.53
CA LYS A 178 -26.79 -27.43 -10.92
C LYS A 178 -25.81 -27.35 -9.75
N SER A 179 -24.54 -27.67 -9.98
CA SER A 179 -23.50 -27.60 -8.93
C SER A 179 -22.28 -26.83 -9.42
N LYS A 180 -21.69 -26.03 -8.52
CA LYS A 180 -20.46 -25.27 -8.78
C LYS A 180 -19.50 -25.42 -7.61
N ASN A 181 -18.21 -25.56 -7.92
CA ASN A 181 -17.16 -25.29 -6.95
C ASN A 181 -16.90 -23.79 -6.97
N LEU A 182 -17.29 -23.12 -5.89
CA LEU A 182 -17.22 -21.67 -5.78
C LEU A 182 -15.78 -21.15 -5.69
N ALA A 183 -14.83 -22.02 -5.30
CA ALA A 183 -13.41 -21.68 -5.24
C ALA A 183 -12.73 -21.62 -6.63
N SER A 184 -13.36 -22.19 -7.67
CA SER A 184 -12.86 -22.14 -9.06
C SER A 184 -13.50 -21.03 -9.91
N CYS A 185 -14.41 -20.23 -9.35
CA CYS A 185 -15.08 -19.13 -10.06
C CYS A 185 -14.14 -17.95 -10.32
N PHE A 186 -13.95 -17.59 -11.58
CA PHE A 186 -13.15 -16.45 -11.99
C PHE A 186 -13.91 -15.12 -11.89
N GLY A 187 -13.26 -14.08 -11.36
CA GLY A 187 -13.83 -12.73 -11.25
C GLY A 187 -14.89 -12.58 -10.16
N ARG A 188 -14.88 -13.49 -9.17
CA ARG A 188 -15.87 -13.52 -8.09
C ARG A 188 -15.63 -12.49 -6.99
N PHE A 189 -14.39 -12.12 -6.72
CA PHE A 189 -14.04 -11.28 -5.57
C PHE A 189 -13.74 -9.86 -6.02
N GLY A 190 -14.26 -8.89 -5.28
CA GLY A 190 -13.91 -7.49 -5.42
C GLY A 190 -13.07 -7.02 -4.25
N SER A 191 -12.06 -6.20 -4.52
CA SER A 191 -11.26 -5.54 -3.49
C SER A 191 -11.21 -4.04 -3.76
N SER A 192 -11.30 -3.24 -2.70
CA SER A 192 -11.04 -1.80 -2.76
C SER A 192 -9.55 -1.47 -2.71
N LEU A 193 -8.64 -2.45 -2.78
CA LEU A 193 -7.22 -2.17 -2.91
C LEU A 193 -6.95 -1.51 -4.27
N PRO A 194 -6.23 -0.36 -4.32
CA PRO A 194 -5.75 0.27 -5.55
C PRO A 194 -4.56 -0.52 -6.14
N VAL A 195 -4.55 -1.85 -5.96
CA VAL A 195 -3.46 -2.72 -6.35
C VAL A 195 -3.70 -3.17 -7.78
N ILE A 196 -2.84 -2.74 -8.68
CA ILE A 196 -2.79 -3.30 -10.04
C ILE A 196 -2.23 -4.71 -9.91
N TYR A 197 -3.08 -5.68 -10.22
CA TYR A 197 -2.73 -7.10 -10.22
C TYR A 197 -2.94 -7.68 -11.61
N THR A 198 -2.14 -8.68 -11.96
CA THR A 198 -2.34 -9.50 -13.15
C THR A 198 -2.99 -10.81 -12.74
N PRO A 199 -4.22 -11.11 -13.19
CA PRO A 199 -4.85 -12.38 -12.89
C PRO A 199 -4.10 -13.53 -13.61
N TYR A 200 -4.05 -14.70 -12.99
CA TYR A 200 -3.53 -15.92 -13.61
C TYR A 200 -4.38 -17.13 -13.19
N GLU A 201 -4.35 -18.22 -13.95
CA GLU A 201 -5.14 -19.42 -13.66
C GLU A 201 -4.22 -20.54 -13.14
N SER A 202 -4.51 -21.10 -11.96
CA SER A 202 -3.81 -22.28 -11.45
C SER A 202 -4.67 -23.53 -11.67
N LYS A 203 -4.28 -24.41 -12.61
CA LYS A 203 -5.07 -25.61 -12.93
C LYS A 203 -5.04 -26.70 -11.85
N VAL A 204 -4.06 -26.63 -10.94
CA VAL A 204 -3.81 -27.67 -9.91
C VAL A 204 -4.32 -27.24 -8.54
N SER A 205 -4.41 -25.93 -8.27
CA SER A 205 -4.79 -25.44 -6.95
C SER A 205 -6.31 -25.34 -6.76
N PRO A 206 -6.85 -25.79 -5.62
CA PRO A 206 -8.23 -25.51 -5.26
C PRO A 206 -8.46 -24.05 -4.81
N PHE A 207 -7.41 -23.23 -4.67
CA PHE A 207 -7.50 -21.86 -4.16
C PHE A 207 -7.23 -20.84 -5.28
N GLN A 208 -8.26 -20.30 -5.93
CA GLN A 208 -8.12 -19.23 -6.93
C GLN A 208 -8.34 -17.83 -6.37
N THR A 209 -8.65 -17.70 -5.07
CA THR A 209 -9.11 -16.44 -4.45
C THR A 209 -8.68 -16.37 -2.98
N ILE A 210 -8.70 -15.17 -2.37
CA ILE A 210 -8.40 -14.90 -0.94
C ILE A 210 -9.09 -15.98 -0.09
N PRO A 211 -8.47 -16.56 0.97
CA PRO A 211 -8.86 -17.83 1.59
C PRO A 211 -10.21 -17.77 2.34
N MET A 212 -11.28 -17.64 1.56
CA MET A 212 -12.58 -18.24 1.81
C MET A 212 -12.50 -19.61 1.14
N THR A 213 -12.46 -20.67 1.94
CA THR A 213 -12.15 -22.02 1.44
C THR A 213 -13.40 -22.70 0.87
N ASN A 214 -13.15 -23.64 -0.06
CA ASN A 214 -14.03 -24.72 -0.53
C ASN A 214 -15.54 -24.43 -0.50
N GLY A 215 -15.93 -23.30 -1.09
CA GLY A 215 -17.34 -22.95 -1.22
C GLY A 215 -18.04 -23.96 -2.12
N SER A 216 -19.27 -24.32 -1.78
CA SER A 216 -20.13 -25.17 -2.61
C SER A 216 -21.42 -24.43 -2.93
N PHE A 217 -21.80 -24.45 -4.19
CA PHE A 217 -23.13 -24.03 -4.64
C PHE A 217 -23.85 -25.22 -5.25
N GLU A 218 -25.08 -25.45 -4.82
CA GLU A 218 -25.98 -26.46 -5.36
C GLU A 218 -27.35 -25.85 -5.58
N CYS A 219 -27.95 -26.08 -6.74
CA CYS A 219 -29.29 -25.60 -7.04
C CYS A 219 -30.13 -26.66 -7.74
N GLN A 220 -31.29 -26.96 -7.18
CA GLN A 220 -32.28 -27.85 -7.76
C GLN A 220 -33.33 -27.03 -8.49
N GLN A 221 -33.37 -27.15 -9.81
CA GLN A 221 -34.34 -26.50 -10.68
C GLN A 221 -35.38 -27.52 -11.15
N THR A 222 -36.66 -27.18 -11.03
CA THR A 222 -37.79 -27.94 -11.58
C THR A 222 -38.32 -27.19 -12.79
N VAL A 223 -38.50 -27.91 -13.90
CA VAL A 223 -39.03 -27.37 -15.15
C VAL A 223 -40.35 -28.03 -15.52
N ASP A 224 -41.19 -27.30 -16.26
CA ASP A 224 -42.42 -27.84 -16.86
C ASP A 224 -42.16 -28.60 -18.18
N ALA A 225 -43.24 -29.02 -18.86
CA ALA A 225 -43.17 -29.68 -20.16
C ALA A 225 -42.55 -28.81 -21.27
N ASN A 226 -42.58 -27.48 -21.12
CA ASN A 226 -41.98 -26.52 -22.05
C ASN A 226 -40.51 -26.24 -21.71
N ARG A 227 -39.91 -26.97 -20.76
CA ARG A 227 -38.55 -26.77 -20.24
C ARG A 227 -38.36 -25.39 -19.56
N TRP A 228 -39.44 -24.77 -19.07
CA TRP A 228 -39.38 -23.51 -18.34
C TRP A 228 -39.35 -23.74 -16.83
N ILE A 229 -38.57 -22.94 -16.09
CA ILE A 229 -38.37 -23.12 -14.65
C ILE A 229 -39.63 -22.73 -13.88
N THR A 230 -40.23 -23.69 -13.18
CA THR A 230 -41.37 -23.47 -12.29
C THR A 230 -40.94 -23.31 -10.83
N LYS A 231 -39.82 -23.94 -10.45
CA LYS A 231 -39.26 -23.86 -9.10
C LYS A 231 -37.74 -23.93 -9.14
N ALA A 232 -37.06 -23.10 -8.35
CA ALA A 232 -35.61 -23.20 -8.13
C ALA A 232 -35.30 -23.10 -6.64
N GLU A 233 -34.59 -24.09 -6.11
CA GLU A 233 -34.10 -24.11 -4.73
C GLU A 233 -32.58 -24.21 -4.76
N CYS A 234 -31.92 -23.11 -4.41
CA CYS A 234 -30.48 -23.01 -4.47
C CYS A 234 -29.92 -22.84 -3.03
N LYS A 235 -28.73 -23.40 -2.79
CA LYS A 235 -27.97 -23.29 -1.54
C LYS A 235 -26.49 -23.06 -1.81
N GLU A 236 -25.95 -22.05 -1.16
CA GLU A 236 -24.54 -21.69 -1.13
C GLU A 236 -24.00 -21.92 0.29
N LYS A 237 -22.80 -22.49 0.40
CA LYS A 237 -22.10 -22.65 1.67
C LYS A 237 -20.62 -22.35 1.50
N GLU A 238 -20.10 -21.50 2.35
CA GLU A 238 -18.69 -21.10 2.38
C GLU A 238 -18.13 -21.08 3.79
N TYR A 239 -16.80 -21.11 3.89
CA TYR A 239 -16.10 -21.04 5.16
C TYR A 239 -14.97 -20.03 5.13
N LEU A 240 -14.97 -19.12 6.09
CA LEU A 240 -13.90 -18.14 6.26
C LEU A 240 -12.79 -18.70 7.15
N HIS A 241 -11.54 -18.59 6.70
CA HIS A 241 -10.35 -18.91 7.48
C HIS A 241 -9.57 -17.65 7.83
N LEU A 242 -9.71 -17.14 9.05
CA LEU A 242 -8.89 -16.04 9.56
C LEU A 242 -7.55 -16.65 10.05
N ALA A 243 -6.43 -16.33 9.41
CA ALA A 243 -5.09 -16.84 9.75
C ALA A 243 -4.67 -16.41 11.18
N ALA A 244 -3.98 -17.20 12.02
CA ALA A 244 -2.96 -18.21 11.76
C ALA A 244 -3.05 -19.44 12.71
N ARG A 245 -2.97 -20.63 12.10
CA ARG A 245 -2.88 -22.01 12.65
C ARG A 245 -4.20 -22.77 12.91
N GLY A 246 -4.28 -23.93 12.26
CA GLY A 246 -5.21 -25.02 12.56
C GLY A 246 -6.39 -25.09 11.61
N LEU A 247 -6.49 -26.18 10.84
CA LEU A 247 -7.62 -26.54 9.97
C LEU A 247 -8.91 -26.90 10.77
N GLY A 248 -9.10 -26.33 11.97
CA GLY A 248 -10.16 -26.69 12.92
C GLY A 248 -11.22 -25.60 13.08
N GLU A 249 -12.13 -25.54 12.11
CA GLU A 249 -13.50 -24.96 12.19
C GLU A 249 -13.66 -23.42 12.29
N GLN A 250 -14.80 -22.92 11.79
CA GLN A 250 -15.01 -22.23 10.52
C GLN A 250 -16.13 -21.20 10.78
N THR A 251 -15.99 -19.94 10.38
CA THR A 251 -17.19 -19.07 10.28
C THR A 251 -17.91 -19.49 9.01
N ALA A 252 -19.07 -20.11 9.16
CA ALA A 252 -19.87 -20.60 8.03
C ALA A 252 -20.73 -19.47 7.50
N ILE A 253 -20.64 -19.23 6.19
CA ILE A 253 -21.50 -18.29 5.47
C ILE A 253 -22.40 -19.15 4.61
N THR A 254 -23.69 -19.11 4.88
CA THR A 254 -24.68 -19.92 4.16
C THR A 254 -25.70 -19.00 3.54
N SER A 255 -25.95 -19.16 2.25
CA SER A 255 -27.00 -18.44 1.56
C SER A 255 -27.99 -19.46 0.99
N THR A 256 -29.28 -19.15 1.00
CA THR A 256 -30.32 -19.97 0.38
C THR A 256 -31.25 -19.07 -0.42
N GLY A 257 -31.76 -19.60 -1.54
CA GLY A 257 -32.68 -18.90 -2.41
C GLY A 257 -33.75 -19.86 -2.91
N VAL A 258 -35.02 -19.48 -2.78
CA VAL A 258 -36.16 -20.24 -3.26
C VAL A 258 -37.00 -19.35 -4.17
N LEU A 259 -37.26 -19.82 -5.38
CA LEU A 259 -38.06 -19.15 -6.39
C LEU A 259 -39.19 -20.10 -6.83
N ILE A 260 -40.45 -19.67 -6.74
CA ILE A 260 -41.63 -20.51 -7.05
C ILE A 260 -42.58 -19.74 -7.96
N MET A 261 -42.92 -20.31 -9.12
CA MET A 261 -43.89 -19.76 -10.06
C MET A 261 -45.30 -19.82 -9.46
N GLN A 262 -46.02 -18.70 -9.53
CA GLN A 262 -47.37 -18.57 -9.00
C GLN A 262 -48.40 -18.53 -10.14
N GLN A 263 -48.30 -17.52 -11.00
CA GLN A 263 -49.33 -17.19 -11.99
C GLN A 263 -48.73 -16.62 -13.28
N ILE A 264 -49.51 -16.67 -14.36
CA ILE A 264 -49.17 -16.09 -15.67
C ILE A 264 -50.30 -15.13 -16.08
N PHE A 265 -49.94 -13.93 -16.48
CA PHE A 265 -50.85 -12.87 -16.92
C PHE A 265 -50.69 -12.58 -18.41
N GLY A 266 -51.79 -12.32 -19.10
CA GLY A 266 -51.84 -12.03 -20.54
C GLY A 266 -51.53 -10.59 -20.93
N SER A 267 -50.48 -9.98 -20.37
CA SER A 267 -49.97 -8.66 -20.74
C SER A 267 -48.58 -8.45 -20.15
N ALA A 268 -47.61 -8.00 -20.96
CA ALA A 268 -46.33 -7.52 -20.47
C ALA A 268 -46.39 -6.02 -20.16
N LYS A 269 -45.84 -5.61 -19.01
CA LYS A 269 -45.75 -4.18 -18.65
C LYS A 269 -44.75 -3.46 -19.56
N PRO A 270 -45.03 -2.21 -19.98
CA PRO A 270 -44.10 -1.43 -20.78
C PRO A 270 -42.85 -1.09 -19.95
N VAL A 271 -41.69 -1.09 -20.60
CA VAL A 271 -40.41 -0.72 -19.98
C VAL A 271 -40.07 0.73 -20.33
N PRO A 272 -39.68 1.57 -19.35
CA PRO A 272 -39.27 2.94 -19.61
C PRO A 272 -38.05 3.03 -20.54
N GLU A 273 -38.01 4.04 -21.41
CA GLU A 273 -36.86 4.31 -22.30
C GLU A 273 -35.57 4.65 -21.55
N THR A 274 -35.67 5.04 -20.28
CA THR A 274 -34.51 5.33 -19.41
C THR A 274 -33.68 4.08 -19.09
N VAL A 275 -34.22 2.88 -19.30
CA VAL A 275 -33.53 1.59 -19.11
C VAL A 275 -32.64 1.30 -20.32
N ASN A 276 -31.49 1.97 -20.39
CA ASN A 276 -30.61 1.94 -21.56
C ASN A 276 -29.12 1.72 -21.25
N VAL A 277 -28.71 1.74 -19.97
CA VAL A 277 -27.31 1.53 -19.58
C VAL A 277 -26.96 0.06 -19.70
N ARG A 278 -26.01 -0.27 -20.57
CA ARG A 278 -25.53 -1.64 -20.76
C ARG A 278 -24.75 -2.13 -19.55
N SER A 279 -24.97 -3.37 -19.16
CA SER A 279 -24.24 -4.05 -18.09
C SER A 279 -24.25 -5.56 -18.28
N THR A 280 -23.59 -6.28 -17.37
CA THR A 280 -23.50 -7.75 -17.38
C THR A 280 -24.24 -8.37 -16.19
N ILE A 281 -24.44 -9.69 -16.20
CA ILE A 281 -24.99 -10.46 -15.07
C ILE A 281 -24.03 -10.59 -13.89
N LYS A 282 -22.73 -10.30 -14.09
CA LYS A 282 -21.72 -10.39 -13.04
C LYS A 282 -22.01 -9.38 -11.92
N PHE A 283 -21.68 -9.77 -10.69
CA PHE A 283 -21.79 -8.88 -9.55
C PHE A 283 -20.93 -7.62 -9.73
N ASP A 284 -21.51 -6.46 -9.41
CA ASP A 284 -20.78 -5.21 -9.36
C ASP A 284 -20.17 -5.02 -7.98
N HIS A 285 -18.84 -5.06 -7.92
CA HIS A 285 -18.06 -4.93 -6.68
C HIS A 285 -17.83 -3.49 -6.22
N SER A 286 -18.25 -2.48 -6.99
CA SER A 286 -18.06 -1.06 -6.68
C SER A 286 -18.99 -0.53 -5.58
N VAL A 287 -19.59 -1.40 -4.76
CA VAL A 287 -20.63 -1.12 -3.74
C VAL A 287 -20.09 -0.37 -2.49
N THR A 288 -19.12 0.53 -2.67
CA THR A 288 -18.64 1.42 -1.61
C THR A 288 -19.30 2.79 -1.76
N ARG A 289 -20.59 2.89 -1.42
CA ARG A 289 -21.21 4.21 -1.31
C ARG A 289 -20.64 4.94 -0.09
N ALA A 290 -20.05 6.10 -0.31
CA ALA A 290 -19.89 7.08 0.76
C ALA A 290 -21.28 7.58 1.14
N GLU A 291 -21.70 7.31 2.38
CA GLU A 291 -22.92 7.88 2.92
C GLU A 291 -22.80 9.41 2.90
N LYS A 292 -23.88 10.11 2.54
CA LYS A 292 -23.88 11.57 2.62
C LYS A 292 -23.70 11.95 4.07
N THR A 293 -22.69 12.77 4.34
CA THR A 293 -22.37 13.22 5.69
C THR A 293 -22.64 14.72 5.80
N GLU A 294 -23.13 15.15 6.96
CA GLU A 294 -23.33 16.56 7.24
C GLU A 294 -22.05 17.18 7.81
N ALA A 295 -21.78 18.45 7.46
CA ALA A 295 -20.58 19.16 7.94
C ALA A 295 -20.51 19.22 9.48
N ARG A 296 -21.67 19.22 10.17
CA ARG A 296 -21.76 19.23 11.63
C ARG A 296 -21.12 17.99 12.28
N GLU A 297 -21.23 16.84 11.64
CA GLU A 297 -20.73 15.56 12.17
C GLU A 297 -19.21 15.52 12.12
N VAL A 298 -18.65 15.96 10.98
CA VAL A 298 -17.19 16.13 10.81
C VAL A 298 -16.63 17.11 11.83
N VAL A 299 -17.34 18.22 12.10
CA VAL A 299 -16.95 19.16 13.16
C VAL A 299 -17.00 18.52 14.55
N GLY A 300 -17.97 17.66 14.83
CA GLY A 300 -18.03 16.87 16.08
C GLY A 300 -16.81 15.96 16.25
N LEU A 301 -16.47 15.20 15.22
CA LEU A 301 -15.30 14.30 15.23
C LEU A 301 -13.97 15.07 15.37
N LEU A 302 -13.86 16.26 14.78
CA LEU A 302 -12.69 17.15 14.96
C LEU A 302 -12.56 17.64 16.41
N ARG A 303 -13.68 17.89 17.11
CA ARG A 303 -13.65 18.25 18.54
C ARG A 303 -13.26 17.07 19.41
N ASP A 304 -13.74 15.86 19.08
CA ASP A 304 -13.32 14.64 19.78
C ASP A 304 -11.81 14.41 19.62
N LEU A 305 -11.28 14.60 18.41
CA LEU A 305 -9.83 14.57 18.14
C LEU A 305 -9.07 15.64 18.90
N CYS A 306 -9.58 16.87 18.97
CA CYS A 306 -8.98 17.96 19.75
C CYS A 306 -8.83 17.55 21.22
N ARG A 307 -9.88 16.97 21.81
CA ARG A 307 -9.85 16.48 23.19
C ARG A 307 -8.88 15.30 23.38
N SER A 308 -8.85 14.34 22.45
CA SER A 308 -8.01 13.14 22.55
C SER A 308 -6.53 13.37 22.21
N THR A 309 -6.16 14.59 21.80
CA THR A 309 -4.78 14.95 21.42
C THR A 309 -4.24 16.17 22.16
N ALA A 310 -4.98 16.72 23.13
CA ALA A 310 -4.64 17.96 23.82
C ALA A 310 -3.29 17.88 24.57
N GLU A 311 -3.12 16.89 25.47
CA GLU A 311 -1.89 16.73 26.26
C GLU A 311 -0.94 15.66 25.68
N ASP A 312 -1.48 14.49 25.37
CA ASP A 312 -0.83 13.37 24.72
C ASP A 312 -1.84 12.67 23.78
N ILE A 313 -1.36 11.78 22.91
CA ILE A 313 -2.26 10.98 22.07
C ILE A 313 -2.94 9.93 22.96
N ARG A 314 -4.25 10.06 23.16
CA ARG A 314 -5.07 9.09 23.90
C ARG A 314 -5.48 7.91 23.02
N PRO A 315 -5.85 6.75 23.61
CA PRO A 315 -6.23 5.54 22.85
C PRO A 315 -7.30 5.80 21.78
N GLU A 316 -8.26 6.67 22.05
CA GLU A 316 -9.41 6.94 21.17
C GLU A 316 -9.05 7.76 19.92
N ALA A 317 -7.88 8.42 19.89
CA ALA A 317 -7.51 9.36 18.83
C ALA A 317 -7.48 8.70 17.44
N SER A 318 -6.87 7.52 17.32
CA SER A 318 -6.78 6.81 16.03
C SER A 318 -8.14 6.34 15.51
N GLY A 319 -9.02 5.87 16.40
CA GLY A 319 -10.39 5.52 16.02
C GLY A 319 -11.21 6.75 15.60
N ALA A 320 -11.04 7.89 16.29
CA ALA A 320 -11.68 9.15 15.91
C ALA A 320 -11.17 9.68 14.55
N PHE A 321 -9.87 9.52 14.26
CA PHE A 321 -9.30 9.88 12.96
C PHE A 321 -9.83 9.00 11.82
N ALA A 322 -9.95 7.68 12.05
CA ALA A 322 -10.54 6.77 11.06
C ALA A 322 -11.99 7.15 10.72
N LYS A 323 -12.78 7.52 11.75
CA LYS A 323 -14.15 8.02 11.59
C LYS A 323 -14.17 9.36 10.85
N LEU A 324 -13.24 10.27 11.16
CA LEU A 324 -13.10 11.55 10.46
C LEU A 324 -12.90 11.34 8.96
N VAL A 325 -11.95 10.48 8.55
CA VAL A 325 -11.68 10.19 7.14
C VAL A 325 -12.94 9.63 6.46
N ALA A 326 -13.62 8.67 7.10
CA ALA A 326 -14.87 8.10 6.58
C ALA A 326 -15.98 9.16 6.41
N ALA A 327 -16.18 10.02 7.41
CA ALA A 327 -17.16 11.10 7.39
C ALA A 327 -16.84 12.18 6.33
N MET A 328 -15.55 12.49 6.11
CA MET A 328 -15.13 13.43 5.06
C MET A 328 -15.43 12.92 3.64
N ARG A 329 -15.54 11.61 3.41
CA ARG A 329 -15.93 11.04 2.11
C ARG A 329 -17.34 11.43 1.68
N GLY A 330 -18.22 11.69 2.64
CA GLY A 330 -19.61 12.09 2.39
C GLY A 330 -19.82 13.57 2.11
N LEU A 331 -18.77 14.41 2.26
CA LEU A 331 -18.89 15.86 2.13
C LEU A 331 -18.77 16.34 0.67
N THR A 332 -19.51 17.40 0.35
CA THR A 332 -19.34 18.14 -0.90
C THR A 332 -18.15 19.11 -0.81
N ALA A 333 -17.60 19.53 -1.96
CA ALA A 333 -16.46 20.47 -1.97
C ALA A 333 -16.73 21.80 -1.21
N PRO A 334 -17.91 22.44 -1.32
CA PRO A 334 -18.23 23.63 -0.51
C PRO A 334 -18.27 23.34 0.99
N ALA A 335 -18.88 22.22 1.40
CA ALA A 335 -18.95 21.83 2.80
C ALA A 335 -17.56 21.55 3.39
N LEU A 336 -16.70 20.85 2.64
CA LEU A 336 -15.32 20.57 3.04
C LEU A 336 -14.49 21.85 3.20
N ARG A 337 -14.65 22.84 2.30
CA ARG A 337 -14.02 24.16 2.41
C ARG A 337 -14.50 24.93 3.65
N GLN A 338 -15.80 24.86 3.96
CA GLN A 338 -16.35 25.48 5.16
C GLN A 338 -15.72 24.87 6.43
N VAL A 339 -15.62 23.54 6.51
CA VAL A 339 -14.96 22.85 7.63
C VAL A 339 -13.50 23.27 7.73
N TYR A 340 -12.76 23.29 6.62
CA TYR A 340 -11.36 23.73 6.62
C TYR A 340 -11.20 25.17 7.11
N GLY A 341 -12.09 26.10 6.73
CA GLY A 341 -12.07 27.48 7.23
C GLY A 341 -12.23 27.59 8.74
N LYS A 342 -13.02 26.70 9.37
CA LYS A 342 -13.15 26.63 10.84
C LYS A 342 -11.91 26.04 11.53
N VAL A 343 -11.26 25.08 10.86
CA VAL A 343 -10.02 24.46 11.35
C VAL A 343 -8.87 25.47 11.29
N SER A 344 -8.67 26.14 10.17
CA SER A 344 -7.55 27.07 9.96
C SER A 344 -7.68 28.38 10.73
N SER A 345 -8.92 28.81 11.05
CA SER A 345 -9.17 29.98 11.92
C SER A 345 -8.99 29.69 13.41
N GLY A 346 -8.83 28.43 13.81
CA GLY A 346 -8.75 28.04 15.22
C GLY A 346 -10.08 28.09 15.98
N GLU A 347 -11.23 28.19 15.29
CA GLU A 347 -12.57 28.22 15.90
C GLU A 347 -12.87 26.91 16.67
N LEU A 348 -12.32 25.79 16.22
CA LEU A 348 -12.64 24.45 16.74
C LEU A 348 -11.74 24.00 17.89
N CYS A 349 -10.48 24.42 17.88
CA CYS A 349 -9.45 24.00 18.82
C CYS A 349 -8.38 25.09 18.87
N PHE A 350 -7.97 25.50 20.07
CA PHE A 350 -6.84 26.43 20.23
C PHE A 350 -5.51 25.83 19.76
N ASP A 351 -5.45 24.51 19.70
CA ASP A 351 -4.26 23.76 19.33
C ASP A 351 -4.10 23.63 17.81
N LYS A 352 -2.93 24.02 17.30
CA LYS A 352 -2.57 23.91 15.87
C LYS A 352 -2.45 22.47 15.39
N LYS A 353 -2.35 21.48 16.29
CA LYS A 353 -2.35 20.04 15.94
C LYS A 353 -3.55 19.63 15.10
N ILE A 354 -4.73 20.21 15.31
CA ILE A 354 -5.95 19.80 14.60
C ILE A 354 -5.91 20.17 13.11
N GLU A 355 -5.31 21.30 12.77
CA GLU A 355 -5.07 21.64 11.37
C GLU A 355 -4.18 20.59 10.70
N HIS A 356 -3.11 20.16 11.38
CA HIS A 356 -2.23 19.13 10.88
C HIS A 356 -2.94 17.79 10.67
N LEU A 357 -3.77 17.34 11.60
CA LEU A 357 -4.56 16.11 11.47
C LEU A 357 -5.59 16.22 10.34
N PHE A 358 -6.29 17.35 10.20
CA PHE A 358 -7.21 17.56 9.08
C PHE A 358 -6.50 17.48 7.72
N LEU A 359 -5.33 18.11 7.60
CA LEU A 359 -4.51 18.08 6.38
C LEU A 359 -3.93 16.70 6.08
N ASP A 360 -3.64 15.90 7.11
CA ASP A 360 -3.22 14.50 6.98
C ASP A 360 -4.38 13.60 6.51
N ALA A 361 -5.63 13.92 6.86
CA ALA A 361 -6.82 13.19 6.43
C ALA A 361 -7.16 13.38 4.94
N LEU A 362 -6.97 14.58 4.37
CA LEU A 362 -7.32 14.92 2.98
C LEU A 362 -6.88 13.89 1.91
N PRO A 363 -5.61 13.43 1.85
CA PRO A 363 -5.18 12.44 0.87
C PRO A 363 -5.83 11.07 1.04
N LEU A 364 -6.34 10.75 2.24
CA LEU A 364 -6.95 9.46 2.57
C LEU A 364 -8.44 9.40 2.26
N VAL A 365 -9.09 10.56 2.04
CA VAL A 365 -10.52 10.64 1.71
C VAL A 365 -10.79 10.06 0.32
N GLY A 366 -9.96 10.39 -0.67
CA GLY A 366 -10.04 9.82 -2.02
C GLY A 366 -11.32 10.18 -2.81
N THR A 367 -11.89 11.37 -2.58
CA THR A 367 -13.07 11.85 -3.32
C THR A 367 -12.75 13.05 -4.21
N GLU A 368 -13.60 13.34 -5.20
CA GLU A 368 -13.44 14.52 -6.05
C GLU A 368 -13.47 15.82 -5.23
N ALA A 369 -14.30 15.86 -4.18
CA ALA A 369 -14.40 17.00 -3.28
C ALA A 369 -13.09 17.25 -2.50
N SER A 370 -12.48 16.19 -1.97
CA SER A 370 -11.19 16.31 -1.27
C SER A 370 -10.07 16.70 -2.23
N LEU A 371 -10.05 16.14 -3.45
CA LEU A 371 -9.05 16.50 -4.45
C LEU A 371 -9.11 17.97 -4.87
N LYS A 372 -10.32 18.53 -5.05
CA LYS A 372 -10.50 19.97 -5.34
C LYS A 372 -9.83 20.83 -4.27
N LEU A 373 -10.06 20.52 -2.98
CA LEU A 373 -9.41 21.23 -1.88
C LEU A 373 -7.89 21.01 -1.87
N THR A 374 -7.42 19.79 -2.09
CA THR A 374 -5.98 19.49 -2.18
C THR A 374 -5.29 20.30 -3.28
N VAL A 375 -5.89 20.43 -4.47
CA VAL A 375 -5.36 21.24 -5.59
C VAL A 375 -5.32 22.73 -5.23
N ASP A 376 -6.33 23.23 -4.50
CA ASP A 376 -6.36 24.62 -4.01
C ASP A 376 -5.21 24.89 -3.00
N LEU A 377 -4.90 23.90 -2.15
CA LEU A 377 -3.89 24.03 -1.09
C LEU A 377 -2.45 23.76 -1.55
N ILE A 378 -2.23 22.87 -2.52
CA ILE A 378 -0.88 22.44 -2.93
C ILE A 378 -0.05 23.57 -3.54
N ASN A 379 -0.70 24.61 -4.06
CA ASN A 379 -0.03 25.78 -4.62
C ASN A 379 0.39 26.82 -3.56
N LYS A 380 -0.01 26.66 -2.29
CA LYS A 380 0.35 27.58 -1.22
C LYS A 380 1.69 27.19 -0.60
N ALA A 381 2.59 28.16 -0.42
CA ALA A 381 3.93 27.94 0.12
C ALA A 381 3.92 27.27 1.51
N GLU A 382 2.92 27.57 2.33
CA GLU A 382 2.74 26.99 3.68
C GLU A 382 2.59 25.46 3.67
N HIS A 383 2.09 24.86 2.57
CA HIS A 383 1.84 23.42 2.45
C HIS A 383 2.87 22.70 1.58
N ALA A 384 3.96 23.38 1.18
CA ALA A 384 4.96 22.81 0.27
C ALA A 384 5.55 21.48 0.78
N SER A 385 5.81 21.37 2.09
CA SER A 385 6.34 20.14 2.74
C SER A 385 5.37 18.95 2.71
N ARG A 386 4.07 19.20 2.49
CA ARG A 386 3.02 18.17 2.43
C ARG A 386 2.71 17.70 1.03
N SER A 387 3.13 18.47 0.02
CA SER A 387 2.83 18.20 -1.39
C SER A 387 3.16 16.76 -1.80
N THR A 388 4.30 16.22 -1.34
CA THR A 388 4.71 14.83 -1.60
C THR A 388 3.71 13.80 -1.04
N ALA A 389 3.25 13.97 0.20
CA ALA A 389 2.29 13.05 0.82
C ALA A 389 0.91 13.13 0.15
N TRP A 390 0.48 14.32 -0.24
CA TRP A 390 -0.76 14.51 -1.00
C TRP A 390 -0.70 13.89 -2.39
N ILE A 391 0.41 14.06 -3.09
CA ILE A 391 0.65 13.44 -4.39
C ILE A 391 0.69 11.91 -4.28
N ALA A 392 1.32 11.37 -3.23
CA ALA A 392 1.30 9.94 -2.96
C ALA A 392 -0.13 9.43 -2.74
N GLY A 393 -0.95 10.15 -1.97
CA GLY A 393 -2.36 9.83 -1.74
C GLY A 393 -3.20 9.75 -3.03
N ILE A 394 -2.92 10.60 -4.02
CA ILE A 394 -3.59 10.55 -5.34
C ILE A 394 -3.38 9.17 -6.00
N SER A 395 -2.17 8.61 -5.91
CA SER A 395 -1.86 7.30 -6.52
C SER A 395 -2.51 6.11 -5.81
N SER A 396 -3.08 6.32 -4.61
CA SER A 396 -3.72 5.29 -3.78
C SER A 396 -5.25 5.32 -3.85
N ILE A 397 -5.85 6.11 -4.74
CA ILE A 397 -7.31 6.15 -4.91
C ILE A 397 -7.78 4.94 -5.71
N SER A 398 -8.67 4.14 -5.13
CA SER A 398 -9.12 2.86 -5.69
C SER A 398 -10.24 2.96 -6.73
N TYR A 399 -11.09 3.97 -6.64
CA TYR A 399 -12.24 4.17 -7.52
C TYR A 399 -12.23 5.57 -8.15
N PRO A 400 -11.28 5.84 -9.06
CA PRO A 400 -11.20 7.12 -9.74
C PRO A 400 -12.42 7.37 -10.64
N THR A 401 -12.81 8.63 -10.75
CA THR A 401 -13.81 9.08 -11.74
C THR A 401 -13.17 10.01 -12.76
N GLU A 402 -13.82 10.18 -13.91
CA GLU A 402 -13.40 11.17 -14.92
C GLU A 402 -13.25 12.58 -14.31
N GLY A 403 -14.18 12.97 -13.41
CA GLY A 403 -14.16 14.25 -12.72
C GLY A 403 -12.92 14.46 -11.82
N MET A 404 -12.41 13.39 -11.20
CA MET A 404 -11.16 13.44 -10.44
C MET A 404 -9.95 13.72 -11.34
N ILE A 405 -9.89 13.08 -12.51
CA ILE A 405 -8.81 13.28 -13.49
C ILE A 405 -8.84 14.72 -14.01
N SER A 406 -10.02 15.22 -14.38
CA SER A 406 -10.22 16.60 -14.82
C SER A 406 -9.80 17.62 -13.75
N THR A 407 -10.13 17.36 -12.48
CA THR A 407 -9.74 18.21 -11.33
C THR A 407 -8.22 18.31 -11.17
N LEU A 408 -7.49 17.22 -11.43
CA LEU A 408 -6.04 17.16 -11.27
C LEU A 408 -5.25 17.65 -12.48
N LEU A 409 -5.89 17.72 -13.64
CA LEU A 409 -5.26 18.11 -14.90
C LEU A 409 -4.52 19.47 -14.87
N PRO A 410 -4.97 20.51 -14.12
CA PRO A 410 -4.20 21.74 -13.94
C PRO A 410 -2.80 21.52 -13.32
N LEU A 411 -2.64 20.50 -12.46
CA LEU A 411 -1.34 20.13 -11.87
C LEU A 411 -0.38 19.52 -12.89
N VAL A 412 -0.87 19.06 -14.05
CA VAL A 412 -0.05 18.53 -15.15
C VAL A 412 0.26 19.64 -16.15
N LYS A 413 -0.72 20.49 -16.48
CA LYS A 413 -0.61 21.56 -17.49
C LYS A 413 0.36 22.70 -17.11
N LYS A 414 0.72 22.86 -15.83
CA LYS A 414 1.63 23.93 -15.37
C LYS A 414 3.06 23.73 -15.90
N GLY A 415 3.75 24.80 -16.27
CA GLY A 415 5.14 24.70 -16.77
C GLY A 415 6.17 24.25 -15.71
N SER A 416 5.80 24.37 -14.43
CA SER A 416 6.59 24.03 -13.24
C SER A 416 5.97 22.88 -12.44
N SER A 417 5.21 21.99 -13.09
CA SER A 417 4.55 20.85 -12.44
C SER A 417 5.56 19.94 -11.73
N PRO A 418 5.33 19.56 -10.45
CA PRO A 418 6.14 18.55 -9.78
C PRO A 418 6.14 17.24 -10.57
N ARG A 419 7.32 16.61 -10.72
CA ARG A 419 7.45 15.35 -11.49
C ARG A 419 6.53 14.25 -10.93
N SER A 420 6.48 14.13 -9.61
CA SER A 420 5.62 13.20 -8.90
C SER A 420 4.12 13.45 -9.13
N ALA A 421 3.69 14.71 -9.33
CA ALA A 421 2.29 15.03 -9.61
C ALA A 421 1.87 14.47 -10.99
N ILE A 422 2.70 14.65 -12.02
CA ILE A 422 2.44 14.08 -13.35
C ILE A 422 2.29 12.56 -13.25
N LEU A 423 3.21 11.91 -12.53
CA LEU A 423 3.21 10.47 -12.34
C LEU A 423 1.97 9.97 -11.57
N ALA A 424 1.56 10.66 -10.50
CA ALA A 424 0.39 10.27 -9.72
C ALA A 424 -0.92 10.42 -10.53
N VAL A 425 -1.05 11.49 -11.32
CA VAL A 425 -2.24 11.72 -12.15
C VAL A 425 -2.36 10.69 -13.27
N THR A 426 -1.26 10.33 -13.93
CA THR A 426 -1.28 9.29 -14.96
C THR A 426 -1.51 7.89 -14.38
N SER A 427 -1.02 7.61 -13.17
CA SER A 427 -1.35 6.39 -12.43
C SER A 427 -2.83 6.30 -12.08
N LEU A 428 -3.44 7.38 -11.60
CA LEU A 428 -4.87 7.45 -11.32
C LEU A 428 -5.70 7.22 -12.58
N ALA A 429 -5.31 7.86 -13.68
CA ALA A 429 -5.98 7.73 -14.98
C ALA A 429 -5.90 6.30 -15.53
N HIS A 430 -4.79 5.59 -15.30
CA HIS A 430 -4.69 4.18 -15.66
C HIS A 430 -5.70 3.30 -14.90
N VAL A 431 -5.82 3.51 -13.58
CA VAL A 431 -6.79 2.76 -12.75
C VAL A 431 -8.22 3.00 -13.26
N PHE A 432 -8.55 4.25 -13.63
CA PHE A 432 -9.82 4.59 -14.27
C PHE A 432 -10.03 3.85 -15.59
N CYS A 433 -9.05 3.90 -16.51
CA CYS A 433 -9.17 3.27 -17.81
C CYS A 433 -9.32 1.74 -17.73
N ARG A 434 -8.69 1.08 -16.76
CA ARG A 434 -8.82 -0.38 -16.55
C ARG A 434 -10.27 -0.79 -16.22
N GLY A 435 -11.00 0.07 -15.51
CA GLY A 435 -12.39 -0.17 -15.13
C GLY A 435 -13.43 0.33 -16.15
N TYR A 436 -13.00 1.07 -17.18
CA TYR A 436 -13.89 1.67 -18.17
C TYR A 436 -14.29 0.65 -19.24
N GLN A 437 -15.60 0.55 -19.53
CA GLN A 437 -16.14 -0.46 -20.47
C GLN A 437 -16.11 -0.04 -21.95
N GLY A 438 -15.56 1.14 -22.28
CA GLY A 438 -15.41 1.65 -23.64
C GLY A 438 -13.95 1.89 -24.04
N ASN A 439 -13.74 2.57 -25.18
CA ASN A 439 -12.41 3.00 -25.59
C ASN A 439 -11.92 4.17 -24.69
N CYS A 440 -10.89 3.94 -23.86
CA CYS A 440 -10.43 4.97 -22.94
C CYS A 440 -9.80 6.18 -23.65
N ASP A 441 -9.24 6.00 -24.85
CA ASP A 441 -8.64 7.08 -25.63
C ASP A 441 -9.68 8.13 -26.11
N GLU A 442 -10.98 7.77 -26.10
CA GLU A 442 -12.07 8.68 -26.47
C GLU A 442 -12.61 9.51 -25.28
N VAL A 443 -12.21 9.18 -24.05
CA VAL A 443 -12.66 9.90 -22.85
C VAL A 443 -12.05 11.31 -22.83
N PRO A 444 -12.87 12.39 -22.75
CA PRO A 444 -12.39 13.77 -22.83
C PRO A 444 -11.24 14.09 -21.86
N ALA A 445 -11.38 13.72 -20.59
CA ALA A 445 -10.34 13.98 -19.58
C ALA A 445 -9.01 13.25 -19.88
N ILE A 446 -9.07 12.05 -20.44
CA ILE A 446 -7.89 11.25 -20.82
C ILE A 446 -7.22 11.87 -22.05
N ARG A 447 -8.00 12.24 -23.07
CA ARG A 447 -7.49 12.91 -24.26
C ARG A 447 -6.80 14.23 -23.92
N GLU A 448 -7.36 15.02 -23.02
CA GLU A 448 -6.71 16.24 -22.55
C GLU A 448 -5.43 15.97 -21.75
N LEU A 449 -5.40 14.91 -20.94
CA LEU A 449 -4.20 14.47 -20.23
C LEU A 449 -3.09 14.05 -21.21
N GLN A 450 -3.42 13.25 -22.22
CA GLN A 450 -2.51 12.87 -23.29
C GLN A 450 -1.97 14.08 -24.04
N ALA A 451 -2.83 15.04 -24.39
CA ALA A 451 -2.41 16.29 -25.04
C ALA A 451 -1.47 17.12 -24.15
N ALA A 452 -1.71 17.17 -22.85
CA ALA A 452 -0.84 17.87 -21.90
C ALA A 452 0.56 17.22 -21.80
N LEU A 453 0.63 15.88 -21.80
CA LEU A 453 1.89 15.15 -21.83
C LEU A 453 2.61 15.32 -23.17
N MET A 454 1.88 15.21 -24.29
CA MET A 454 2.42 15.37 -25.64
C MET A 454 3.05 16.75 -25.83
N LYS A 455 2.42 17.81 -25.29
CA LYS A 455 2.99 19.16 -25.30
C LYS A 455 4.35 19.25 -24.61
N GLN A 456 4.60 18.45 -23.58
CA GLN A 456 5.89 18.41 -22.87
C GLN A 456 6.97 17.63 -23.62
N LEU A 457 6.61 16.73 -24.53
CA LEU A 457 7.57 16.00 -25.38
C LEU A 457 8.20 16.92 -26.43
N GLY A 458 7.45 17.88 -26.97
CA GLY A 458 7.92 18.75 -28.05
C GLY A 458 8.24 17.97 -29.34
N PHE A 459 8.89 18.64 -30.30
CA PHE A 459 9.25 18.00 -31.57
C PHE A 459 10.46 17.06 -31.39
N LYS A 460 10.27 15.77 -31.69
CA LYS A 460 11.31 14.71 -31.62
C LYS A 460 12.00 14.59 -30.25
N CYS A 461 11.34 14.96 -29.15
CA CYS A 461 11.93 14.93 -27.81
C CYS A 461 13.27 15.68 -27.69
N ARG A 462 13.47 16.74 -28.48
CA ARG A 462 14.66 17.59 -28.37
C ARG A 462 14.63 18.36 -27.06
N ALA A 463 15.76 18.34 -26.37
CA ALA A 463 15.95 19.04 -25.11
C ALA A 463 17.29 19.76 -25.14
N ASP A 464 17.26 21.08 -25.00
CA ASP A 464 18.44 21.93 -25.12
C ASP A 464 19.17 22.10 -23.77
N ASN A 465 18.50 21.77 -22.66
CA ASN A 465 19.05 21.88 -21.30
C ASN A 465 18.57 20.73 -20.38
N PRO A 466 19.23 20.49 -19.23
CA PRO A 466 18.85 19.41 -18.30
C PRO A 466 17.39 19.47 -17.82
N ASP A 467 16.86 20.67 -17.57
CA ASP A 467 15.47 20.83 -17.12
C ASP A 467 14.43 20.41 -18.17
N SER A 468 14.62 20.84 -19.42
CA SER A 468 13.79 20.41 -20.55
C SER A 468 13.91 18.91 -20.78
N ARG A 469 15.11 18.34 -20.66
CA ARG A 469 15.34 16.89 -20.73
C ARG A 469 14.53 16.16 -19.66
N ASN A 470 14.55 16.67 -18.43
CA ASN A 470 13.80 16.10 -17.32
C ASN A 470 12.28 16.18 -17.50
N LYS A 471 11.77 17.26 -18.12
CA LYS A 471 10.35 17.36 -18.48
C LYS A 471 9.96 16.31 -19.51
N VAL A 472 10.76 16.14 -20.56
CA VAL A 472 10.54 15.11 -21.59
C VAL A 472 10.56 13.71 -20.97
N ILE A 473 11.57 13.38 -20.14
CA ILE A 473 11.66 12.08 -19.45
C ILE A 473 10.45 11.85 -18.54
N THR A 474 10.02 12.88 -17.79
CA THR A 474 8.84 12.77 -16.92
C THR A 474 7.57 12.53 -17.72
N ALA A 475 7.39 13.19 -18.86
CA ALA A 475 6.24 12.99 -19.73
C ALA A 475 6.22 11.57 -20.33
N LEU A 476 7.37 11.04 -20.76
CA LEU A 476 7.50 9.65 -21.25
C LEU A 476 7.20 8.63 -20.14
N LYS A 477 7.72 8.84 -18.94
CA LYS A 477 7.38 8.03 -17.75
C LYS A 477 5.90 8.13 -17.41
N GLY A 478 5.30 9.31 -17.58
CA GLY A 478 3.87 9.56 -17.46
C GLY A 478 3.03 8.74 -18.45
N PHE A 479 3.40 8.70 -19.73
CA PHE A 479 2.77 7.80 -20.71
C PHE A 479 2.92 6.33 -20.30
N GLY A 480 4.07 5.94 -19.75
CA GLY A 480 4.26 4.58 -19.25
C GLY A 480 3.48 4.25 -17.97
N ASN A 481 3.09 5.24 -17.15
CA ASN A 481 2.10 5.06 -16.08
C ASN A 481 0.69 4.98 -16.68
N LEU A 482 0.34 5.83 -17.64
CA LEU A 482 -0.99 5.84 -18.24
C LEU A 482 -1.30 4.52 -18.98
N GLY A 483 -0.36 4.05 -19.80
CA GLY A 483 -0.53 2.83 -20.62
C GLY A 483 -1.44 3.02 -21.85
N TYR A 484 -2.01 4.21 -22.02
CA TYR A 484 -2.83 4.60 -23.17
C TYR A 484 -2.17 5.76 -23.90
N TYR A 485 -1.90 5.59 -25.19
CA TYR A 485 -1.01 6.49 -25.93
C TYR A 485 -1.76 7.40 -26.90
N GLY A 486 -2.95 7.02 -27.37
CA GLY A 486 -3.66 7.73 -28.44
C GLY A 486 -2.75 8.07 -29.63
N ASP A 487 -2.86 9.30 -30.13
CA ASP A 487 -2.04 9.82 -31.23
C ASP A 487 -0.56 10.05 -30.83
N ALA A 488 -0.23 10.04 -29.53
CA ALA A 488 1.13 10.31 -29.07
C ALA A 488 2.10 9.15 -29.36
N ILE A 489 1.60 7.95 -29.70
CA ILE A 489 2.45 6.77 -29.93
C ILE A 489 3.51 6.99 -31.00
N ASP A 490 3.17 7.70 -32.09
CA ASP A 490 4.10 7.93 -33.20
C ASP A 490 5.24 8.86 -32.75
N THR A 491 4.94 9.88 -31.93
CA THR A 491 5.98 10.73 -31.31
C THR A 491 6.85 9.95 -30.33
N ILE A 492 6.28 9.07 -29.50
CA ILE A 492 7.04 8.23 -28.57
C ILE A 492 8.02 7.33 -29.34
N ILE A 493 7.58 6.73 -30.44
CA ILE A 493 8.45 5.91 -31.33
C ILE A 493 9.58 6.77 -31.90
N GLU A 494 9.28 7.96 -32.41
CA GLU A 494 10.31 8.89 -32.90
C GLU A 494 11.36 9.21 -31.84
N CYS A 495 10.94 9.42 -30.58
CA CYS A 495 11.84 9.69 -29.46
C CYS A 495 12.76 8.51 -29.14
N ALA A 496 12.32 7.27 -29.35
CA ALA A 496 13.14 6.07 -29.14
C ALA A 496 14.20 5.88 -30.24
N ILE A 497 13.83 6.13 -31.51
CA ILE A 497 14.69 5.85 -32.66
C ILE A 497 15.65 7.00 -33.03
N ALA A 498 15.33 8.24 -32.66
CA ALA A 498 16.14 9.40 -33.04
C ALA A 498 17.52 9.36 -32.37
N GLY A 499 18.58 9.08 -33.14
CA GLY A 499 19.96 9.07 -32.65
C GLY A 499 20.46 10.45 -32.17
N SER A 500 19.78 11.54 -32.54
CA SER A 500 20.05 12.88 -32.01
C SER A 500 19.57 13.09 -30.58
N SER A 501 18.70 12.23 -30.07
CA SER A 501 18.12 12.36 -28.74
C SER A 501 19.06 11.80 -27.67
N PRO A 502 19.15 12.42 -26.48
CA PRO A 502 19.97 11.89 -25.39
C PRO A 502 19.59 10.46 -25.02
N LEU A 503 20.59 9.66 -24.66
CA LEU A 503 20.42 8.24 -24.31
C LEU A 503 19.31 7.99 -23.26
N PRO A 504 19.21 8.76 -22.15
CA PRO A 504 18.14 8.56 -21.17
C PRO A 504 16.73 8.82 -21.70
N VAL A 505 16.59 9.74 -22.67
CA VAL A 505 15.30 10.04 -23.32
C VAL A 505 14.86 8.87 -24.19
N ARG A 506 15.79 8.31 -24.98
CA ARG A 506 15.52 7.13 -25.81
C ARG A 506 15.09 5.93 -24.97
N ILE A 507 15.80 5.64 -23.86
CA ILE A 507 15.44 4.56 -22.93
C ILE A 507 14.05 4.82 -22.31
N ALA A 508 13.79 6.05 -21.85
CA ALA A 508 12.48 6.40 -21.28
C ALA A 508 11.34 6.23 -22.31
N ALA A 509 11.59 6.49 -23.59
CA ALA A 509 10.62 6.29 -24.66
C ALA A 509 10.31 4.80 -24.91
N ILE A 510 11.33 3.93 -24.88
CA ILE A 510 11.13 2.46 -24.95
C ILE A 510 10.35 1.96 -23.70
N GLN A 511 10.64 2.54 -22.53
CA GLN A 511 9.93 2.22 -21.29
C GLN A 511 8.53 2.84 -21.19
N ALA A 512 8.18 3.80 -22.06
CA ALA A 512 6.84 4.38 -22.10
C ALA A 512 5.80 3.33 -22.54
N THR A 513 6.18 2.35 -23.35
CA THR A 513 5.27 1.27 -23.80
C THR A 513 5.33 0.02 -22.91
N ARG A 514 5.41 0.20 -21.58
CA ARG A 514 5.62 -0.92 -20.64
C ARG A 514 4.36 -1.60 -20.10
N ARG A 515 3.21 -0.91 -20.16
CA ARG A 515 1.95 -1.42 -19.61
C ARG A 515 1.08 -2.11 -20.65
N GLU A 516 1.01 -1.51 -21.83
CA GLU A 516 0.18 -2.00 -22.94
C GLU A 516 1.05 -2.31 -24.15
N CYS A 517 0.76 -3.42 -24.82
CA CYS A 517 1.43 -3.80 -26.05
C CYS A 517 1.12 -2.74 -27.12
N ALA A 518 2.12 -2.01 -27.61
CA ALA A 518 1.96 -1.06 -28.71
C ALA A 518 2.39 -1.73 -30.03
N PRO A 519 1.48 -2.21 -30.91
CA PRO A 519 1.85 -3.06 -32.05
C PRO A 519 2.83 -2.41 -33.04
N LYS A 520 2.84 -1.07 -33.11
CA LYS A 520 3.77 -0.29 -33.94
C LYS A 520 5.22 -0.28 -33.43
N MET A 521 5.45 -0.59 -32.15
CA MET A 521 6.75 -0.44 -31.49
C MET A 521 7.73 -1.61 -31.73
N PRO A 522 7.34 -2.91 -31.60
CA PRO A 522 8.27 -4.04 -31.74
C PRO A 522 9.10 -4.07 -33.03
N PRO A 523 8.57 -3.75 -34.23
CA PRO A 523 9.37 -3.72 -35.44
C PRO A 523 10.56 -2.75 -35.34
N LYS A 524 10.34 -1.58 -34.73
CA LYS A 524 11.37 -0.56 -34.52
C LYS A 524 12.38 -0.92 -33.44
N LEU A 525 11.93 -1.59 -32.38
CA LEU A 525 12.84 -2.15 -31.37
C LEU A 525 13.72 -3.26 -31.95
N SER A 526 13.20 -4.07 -32.88
CA SER A 526 13.96 -5.13 -33.54
C SER A 526 15.11 -4.57 -34.38
N GLU A 527 14.89 -3.45 -35.07
CA GLU A 527 15.93 -2.69 -35.79
C GLU A 527 17.04 -2.22 -34.81
N LEU A 528 16.67 -1.58 -33.70
CA LEU A 528 17.61 -1.09 -32.68
C LEU A 528 18.41 -2.21 -32.01
N MET A 529 17.76 -3.33 -31.68
CA MET A 529 18.39 -4.47 -31.02
C MET A 529 19.49 -5.10 -31.90
N ARG A 530 19.26 -5.21 -33.21
CA ARG A 530 20.20 -5.83 -34.17
C ARG A 530 21.36 -4.94 -34.56
N SER A 531 21.22 -3.63 -34.42
CA SER A 531 22.22 -2.62 -34.80
C SER A 531 23.43 -2.66 -33.86
N PRO A 532 24.63 -3.10 -34.30
CA PRO A 532 25.82 -3.15 -33.44
C PRO A 532 26.38 -1.75 -33.11
N SER A 533 25.99 -0.73 -33.88
CA SER A 533 26.40 0.67 -33.67
C SER A 533 25.62 1.37 -32.56
N ASP A 534 24.44 0.86 -32.18
CA ASP A 534 23.67 1.42 -31.07
C ASP A 534 24.28 1.06 -29.71
N ASP A 535 24.07 1.91 -28.71
CA ASP A 535 24.58 1.69 -27.36
C ASP A 535 23.97 0.43 -26.72
N VAL A 536 24.77 -0.29 -25.95
CA VAL A 536 24.38 -1.53 -25.26
C VAL A 536 23.10 -1.36 -24.42
N GLU A 537 22.93 -0.22 -23.75
CA GLU A 537 21.72 0.06 -22.96
C GLU A 537 20.46 0.10 -23.84
N ILE A 538 20.55 0.67 -25.05
CA ILE A 538 19.41 0.76 -25.99
C ILE A 538 19.09 -0.60 -26.57
N ARG A 539 20.11 -1.38 -26.95
CA ARG A 539 19.93 -2.72 -27.52
C ARG A 539 19.25 -3.65 -26.51
N ILE A 540 19.67 -3.59 -25.24
CA ILE A 540 19.05 -4.37 -24.15
C ILE A 540 17.65 -3.86 -23.83
N ALA A 541 17.43 -2.54 -23.76
CA ALA A 541 16.10 -1.96 -23.54
C ALA A 541 15.12 -2.36 -24.67
N ALA A 542 15.58 -2.36 -25.92
CA ALA A 542 14.80 -2.78 -27.07
C ALA A 542 14.44 -4.26 -27.01
N TYR A 543 15.40 -5.13 -26.64
CA TYR A 543 15.14 -6.54 -26.36
C TYR A 543 14.06 -6.74 -25.29
N LEU A 544 14.21 -6.09 -24.13
CA LEU A 544 13.21 -6.17 -23.05
C LEU A 544 11.84 -5.64 -23.51
N GLY A 545 11.80 -4.58 -24.33
CA GLY A 545 10.58 -4.05 -24.90
C GLY A 545 9.86 -5.03 -25.84
N ILE A 546 10.60 -5.79 -26.65
CA ILE A 546 10.06 -6.87 -27.49
C ILE A 546 9.53 -8.02 -26.62
N MET A 547 10.30 -8.43 -25.60
CA MET A 547 9.97 -9.55 -24.73
C MET A 547 8.73 -9.34 -23.85
N ARG A 548 8.15 -8.14 -23.82
CA ARG A 548 6.86 -7.87 -23.16
C ARG A 548 5.69 -8.54 -23.88
N CYS A 549 5.66 -8.46 -25.21
CA CYS A 549 4.59 -9.01 -26.04
C CYS A 549 5.16 -9.72 -27.28
N PRO A 550 6.02 -10.74 -27.11
CA PRO A 550 6.74 -11.33 -28.22
C PRO A 550 5.87 -12.31 -29.00
N THR A 551 6.10 -12.38 -30.30
CA THR A 551 5.60 -13.46 -31.16
C THR A 551 6.68 -14.54 -31.33
N MET A 552 6.30 -15.73 -31.78
CA MET A 552 7.30 -16.78 -32.11
C MET A 552 8.32 -16.32 -33.16
N LYS A 553 7.92 -15.43 -34.07
CA LYS A 553 8.83 -14.82 -35.04
C LYS A 553 9.91 -13.99 -34.32
N ASP A 554 9.51 -13.16 -33.36
CA ASP A 554 10.44 -12.31 -32.60
C ASP A 554 11.45 -13.17 -31.83
N ILE A 555 11.00 -14.25 -31.21
CA ILE A 555 11.86 -15.17 -30.47
C ILE A 555 12.90 -15.84 -31.38
N MET A 556 12.49 -16.30 -32.56
CA MET A 556 13.42 -16.89 -33.56
C MET A 556 14.42 -15.85 -34.08
N ASP A 557 13.97 -14.61 -34.29
CA ASP A 557 14.82 -13.50 -34.71
C ASP A 557 15.86 -13.14 -33.63
N ILE A 558 15.47 -13.13 -32.36
CA ILE A 558 16.38 -12.95 -31.21
C ILE A 558 17.43 -14.06 -31.19
N LYS A 559 17.00 -15.33 -31.36
CA LYS A 559 17.92 -16.48 -31.40
C LYS A 559 18.95 -16.34 -32.52
N ASN A 560 18.50 -16.05 -33.74
CA ASN A 560 19.37 -15.89 -34.91
C ASN A 560 20.36 -14.72 -34.75
N MET A 561 19.91 -13.63 -34.10
CA MET A 561 20.76 -12.50 -33.75
C MET A 561 21.82 -12.89 -32.71
N LEU A 562 21.44 -13.64 -31.68
CA LEU A 562 22.33 -14.08 -30.60
C LEU A 562 23.47 -14.99 -31.11
N GLU A 563 23.21 -15.83 -32.11
CA GLU A 563 24.24 -16.68 -32.75
C GLU A 563 25.37 -15.83 -33.37
N LYS A 564 25.03 -14.66 -33.90
CA LYS A 564 25.95 -13.72 -34.56
C LYS A 564 26.46 -12.61 -33.64
N GLU A 565 25.98 -12.53 -32.40
CA GLU A 565 26.37 -11.46 -31.47
C GLU A 565 27.82 -11.62 -31.04
N GLU A 566 28.55 -10.50 -31.08
CA GLU A 566 29.96 -10.40 -30.69
C GLU A 566 30.14 -9.61 -29.37
N ILE A 567 29.22 -8.69 -29.05
CA ILE A 567 29.29 -7.90 -27.82
C ILE A 567 28.81 -8.74 -26.64
N ASN A 568 29.76 -9.15 -25.79
CA ASN A 568 29.48 -10.00 -24.64
C ASN A 568 28.36 -9.44 -23.75
N GLN A 569 28.29 -8.12 -23.55
CA GLN A 569 27.28 -7.49 -22.69
C GLN A 569 25.83 -7.68 -23.21
N VAL A 570 25.61 -7.60 -24.52
CA VAL A 570 24.27 -7.84 -25.08
C VAL A 570 23.97 -9.34 -25.08
N GLY A 571 24.94 -10.15 -25.51
CA GLY A 571 24.78 -11.59 -25.60
C GLY A 571 24.55 -12.29 -24.26
N SER A 572 25.34 -11.98 -23.23
CA SER A 572 25.19 -12.54 -21.88
C SER A 572 23.87 -12.15 -21.22
N PHE A 573 23.39 -10.91 -21.43
CA PHE A 573 22.10 -10.48 -20.91
C PHE A 573 20.94 -11.25 -21.55
N ILE A 574 20.88 -11.27 -22.89
CA ILE A 574 19.81 -11.98 -23.63
C ILE A 574 19.85 -13.47 -23.29
N TRP A 575 21.04 -14.06 -23.25
CA TRP A 575 21.22 -15.48 -22.92
C TRP A 575 20.70 -15.81 -21.52
N SER A 576 21.12 -15.06 -20.50
CA SER A 576 20.70 -15.30 -19.10
C SER A 576 19.20 -15.07 -18.92
N HIS A 577 18.63 -14.02 -19.51
CA HIS A 577 17.19 -13.75 -19.43
C HIS A 577 16.37 -14.85 -20.11
N MET A 578 16.73 -15.28 -21.33
CA MET A 578 16.05 -16.40 -22.00
C MET A 578 16.16 -17.69 -21.20
N LYS A 579 17.32 -17.96 -20.59
CA LYS A 579 17.52 -19.17 -19.78
C LYS A 579 16.67 -19.16 -18.51
N ASN A 580 16.64 -18.04 -17.78
CA ASN A 580 15.81 -17.88 -16.60
C ASN A 580 14.31 -18.01 -16.94
N LEU A 581 13.87 -17.46 -18.08
CA LEU A 581 12.49 -17.60 -18.56
C LEU A 581 12.10 -19.05 -18.91
N GLN A 582 13.04 -19.91 -19.29
CA GLN A 582 12.75 -21.34 -19.50
C GLN A 582 12.49 -22.07 -18.17
N ASP A 583 13.12 -21.59 -17.09
CA ASP A 583 13.11 -22.22 -15.77
C ASP A 583 12.17 -21.52 -14.77
N THR A 584 11.50 -20.42 -15.15
CA THR A 584 10.63 -19.61 -14.27
C THR A 584 9.40 -20.36 -13.77
N ASP A 585 9.12 -20.20 -12.47
CA ASP A 585 7.88 -20.64 -11.81
C ASP A 585 6.87 -19.48 -11.63
N SER A 586 7.15 -18.30 -12.19
CA SER A 586 6.26 -17.13 -12.10
C SER A 586 5.02 -17.34 -12.98
N PRO A 587 3.79 -17.30 -12.42
CA PRO A 587 2.55 -17.50 -13.20
C PRO A 587 2.39 -16.53 -14.36
N THR A 588 2.76 -15.27 -14.15
CA THR A 588 2.67 -14.20 -15.17
C THR A 588 3.61 -14.39 -16.36
N LYS A 589 4.67 -15.18 -16.19
CA LYS A 589 5.67 -15.46 -17.22
C LYS A 589 5.43 -16.82 -17.92
N MET A 590 4.38 -17.57 -17.55
CA MET A 590 4.12 -18.91 -18.12
C MET A 590 3.91 -18.91 -19.64
N ALA A 591 3.17 -17.92 -20.16
CA ALA A 591 2.99 -17.78 -21.61
C ALA A 591 4.34 -17.56 -22.31
N LEU A 592 5.19 -16.70 -21.74
CA LEU A 592 6.51 -16.42 -22.27
C LEU A 592 7.43 -17.66 -22.18
N ARG A 593 7.41 -18.36 -21.04
CA ARG A 593 8.08 -19.64 -20.83
C ARG A 593 7.70 -20.63 -21.92
N SER A 594 6.41 -20.75 -22.28
CA SER A 594 5.96 -21.67 -23.32
C SER A 594 6.54 -21.36 -24.71
N LEU A 595 6.77 -20.08 -25.03
CA LEU A 595 7.37 -19.64 -26.29
C LEU A 595 8.88 -19.91 -26.35
N VAL A 596 9.58 -19.77 -25.21
CA VAL A 596 11.04 -19.98 -25.15
C VAL A 596 11.45 -21.40 -24.78
N SER A 597 10.52 -22.22 -24.26
CA SER A 597 10.75 -23.62 -23.88
C SER A 597 11.11 -24.45 -25.11
N GLY A 598 12.21 -25.21 -25.00
CA GLY A 598 12.71 -26.05 -26.10
C GLY A 598 13.57 -25.30 -27.13
N ILE A 599 13.80 -23.99 -26.96
CA ILE A 599 14.75 -23.23 -27.78
C ILE A 599 16.15 -23.39 -27.19
N TYR A 600 17.06 -23.96 -27.97
CA TYR A 600 18.48 -23.97 -27.61
C TYR A 600 19.07 -22.56 -27.71
N VAL A 601 19.62 -22.06 -26.60
CA VAL A 601 20.26 -20.75 -26.51
C VAL A 601 21.79 -20.95 -26.39
N PRO A 602 22.59 -20.56 -27.39
CA PRO A 602 24.04 -20.83 -27.39
C PRO A 602 24.77 -20.18 -26.21
N GLY A 603 25.38 -20.99 -25.34
CA GLY A 603 26.13 -20.54 -24.16
C GLY A 603 27.58 -20.16 -24.45
N LYS A 604 27.81 -19.20 -25.35
CA LYS A 604 29.17 -18.74 -25.73
C LYS A 604 29.65 -17.50 -24.97
N PHE A 605 28.84 -16.93 -24.08
CA PHE A 605 29.09 -15.65 -23.41
C PHE A 605 29.59 -15.83 -21.97
N ASP A 606 30.42 -14.90 -21.49
CA ASP A 606 30.91 -14.88 -20.11
C ASP A 606 29.78 -14.47 -19.15
N SER A 607 29.57 -15.26 -18.11
CA SER A 607 28.47 -15.13 -17.13
C SER A 607 28.90 -14.64 -15.75
N ASP A 608 30.09 -14.03 -15.62
CA ASP A 608 30.48 -13.41 -14.34
C ASP A 608 29.64 -12.16 -14.04
N ALA A 609 28.76 -12.31 -13.06
CA ALA A 609 27.86 -11.29 -12.51
C ALA A 609 28.50 -9.93 -12.18
N ARG A 610 29.81 -9.89 -11.95
CA ARG A 610 30.54 -8.69 -11.54
C ARG A 610 31.04 -7.84 -12.70
N LYS A 611 30.97 -8.35 -13.93
CA LYS A 611 31.52 -7.71 -15.14
C LYS A 611 30.66 -7.88 -16.40
N SER A 612 29.76 -8.85 -16.42
CA SER A 612 28.85 -9.12 -17.53
C SER A 612 27.44 -8.71 -17.18
N SER A 613 26.74 -8.13 -18.16
CA SER A 613 25.31 -7.88 -18.08
C SER A 613 24.56 -9.18 -17.97
N GLN A 614 23.59 -9.24 -17.08
CA GLN A 614 22.81 -10.45 -16.85
C GLN A 614 21.46 -10.14 -16.23
N ASN A 615 20.51 -11.02 -16.50
CA ASN A 615 19.28 -11.13 -15.73
C ASN A 615 19.46 -12.23 -14.67
N ILE A 616 19.02 -11.96 -13.45
CA ILE A 616 18.90 -12.93 -12.37
C ILE A 616 17.43 -13.01 -12.00
N GLU A 617 16.83 -14.19 -12.13
CA GLU A 617 15.48 -14.44 -11.66
C GLU A 617 15.49 -15.52 -10.58
N TRP A 618 14.78 -15.26 -9.49
CA TRP A 618 14.37 -16.29 -8.55
C TRP A 618 12.85 -16.28 -8.47
N SER A 619 12.20 -17.40 -8.79
CA SER A 619 10.76 -17.57 -8.67
C SER A 619 10.43 -18.88 -7.99
N LYS A 620 9.37 -18.87 -7.18
CA LYS A 620 8.85 -20.07 -6.54
C LYS A 620 7.36 -19.94 -6.32
N LEU A 621 6.61 -20.91 -6.82
CA LEU A 621 5.16 -21.00 -6.64
C LEU A 621 4.81 -22.29 -5.93
N SER A 622 4.04 -22.20 -4.84
CA SER A 622 3.39 -23.37 -4.27
C SER A 622 2.07 -23.62 -4.98
N GLU A 623 2.03 -24.57 -5.90
CA GLU A 623 0.79 -24.94 -6.60
C GLU A 623 -0.32 -25.37 -5.62
N LYS A 624 0.04 -26.06 -4.53
CA LYS A 624 -0.93 -26.51 -3.52
C LYS A 624 -1.69 -25.35 -2.86
N TYR A 625 -1.00 -24.27 -2.52
CA TYR A 625 -1.58 -23.13 -1.79
C TYR A 625 -1.87 -21.92 -2.69
N ASN A 626 -1.46 -21.98 -3.96
CA ASN A 626 -1.49 -20.88 -4.91
C ASN A 626 -0.86 -19.58 -4.37
N VAL A 627 0.26 -19.74 -3.66
CA VAL A 627 1.05 -18.65 -3.11
C VAL A 627 2.48 -18.79 -3.60
N GLY A 628 3.03 -17.71 -4.12
CA GLY A 628 4.37 -17.67 -4.66
C GLY A 628 4.94 -16.27 -4.63
N GLY A 629 6.16 -16.17 -5.13
CA GLY A 629 6.79 -14.89 -5.37
C GLY A 629 7.93 -15.03 -6.34
N SER A 630 8.24 -13.93 -7.00
CA SER A 630 9.38 -13.81 -7.89
C SER A 630 10.16 -12.52 -7.62
N VAL A 631 11.47 -12.64 -7.74
CA VAL A 631 12.43 -11.54 -7.70
C VAL A 631 13.18 -11.57 -9.02
N ASP A 632 13.11 -10.46 -9.75
CA ASP A 632 13.80 -10.29 -11.03
C ASP A 632 14.78 -9.12 -10.88
N ALA A 633 16.04 -9.35 -11.22
CA ALA A 633 17.08 -8.34 -11.18
C ALA A 633 17.81 -8.27 -12.52
N ASN A 634 17.81 -7.10 -13.15
CA ASN A 634 18.57 -6.85 -14.36
C ASN A 634 19.78 -5.99 -14.04
N ILE A 635 20.95 -6.47 -14.46
CA ILE A 635 22.23 -5.78 -14.29
C ILE A 635 22.79 -5.54 -15.68
N VAL A 636 23.00 -4.28 -16.05
CA VAL A 636 23.50 -3.91 -17.38
C VAL A 636 24.84 -3.22 -17.23
N TYR A 637 25.89 -3.85 -17.76
CA TYR A 637 27.23 -3.30 -17.90
C TYR A 637 27.45 -2.71 -19.29
N SER A 638 28.37 -1.75 -19.37
CA SER A 638 28.90 -1.24 -20.63
C SER A 638 30.37 -1.63 -20.76
N PRO A 639 30.88 -1.93 -21.98
CA PRO A 639 32.31 -2.13 -22.19
C PRO A 639 33.20 -0.95 -21.77
N LYS A 640 32.59 0.24 -21.59
CA LYS A 640 33.27 1.50 -21.25
C LYS A 640 33.44 1.72 -19.74
N SER A 641 32.85 0.88 -18.89
CA SER A 641 32.66 1.14 -17.46
C SER A 641 32.79 -0.16 -16.66
N PHE A 642 33.47 -0.12 -15.52
CA PHE A 642 33.52 -1.28 -14.60
C PHE A 642 32.34 -1.28 -13.63
N ILE A 643 31.61 -0.18 -13.54
CA ILE A 643 30.36 -0.05 -12.80
C ILE A 643 29.20 -0.40 -13.75
N PRO A 644 28.16 -1.12 -13.28
CA PRO A 644 26.92 -1.28 -14.04
C PRO A 644 26.36 0.09 -14.47
N ARG A 645 25.98 0.19 -15.74
CA ARG A 645 25.24 1.35 -16.26
C ARG A 645 23.84 1.43 -15.66
N SER A 646 23.17 0.30 -15.51
CA SER A 646 21.88 0.25 -14.81
C SER A 646 21.70 -1.03 -14.01
N ILE A 647 20.96 -0.90 -12.92
CA ILE A 647 20.48 -1.99 -12.09
C ILE A 647 19.00 -1.75 -11.85
N ASP A 648 18.17 -2.75 -12.09
CA ASP A 648 16.78 -2.75 -11.64
C ASP A 648 16.46 -4.03 -10.89
N LEU A 649 15.61 -3.90 -9.87
CA LEU A 649 15.15 -4.95 -9.00
C LEU A 649 13.62 -4.87 -8.93
N ASN A 650 12.95 -5.96 -9.28
CA ASN A 650 11.51 -6.10 -9.30
C ASN A 650 11.08 -7.23 -8.36
N LEU A 651 10.21 -6.91 -7.39
CA LEU A 651 9.58 -7.88 -6.50
C LEU A 651 8.11 -8.06 -6.88
N THR A 652 7.73 -9.31 -7.14
CA THR A 652 6.36 -9.70 -7.43
C THR A 652 5.91 -10.79 -6.46
N MET A 653 4.69 -10.68 -5.95
CA MET A 653 4.05 -11.67 -5.09
C MET A 653 2.83 -12.25 -5.78
N ASP A 654 2.71 -13.57 -5.78
CA ASP A 654 1.59 -14.29 -6.36
C ASP A 654 0.70 -14.79 -5.22
N LEU A 655 -0.51 -14.27 -5.14
CA LEU A 655 -1.46 -14.57 -4.07
C LEU A 655 -2.79 -14.92 -4.70
N PHE A 656 -3.17 -16.20 -4.61
CA PHE A 656 -4.52 -16.66 -4.95
C PHE A 656 -4.95 -16.20 -6.34
N SER A 657 -4.20 -16.56 -7.38
CA SER A 657 -4.49 -16.23 -8.79
C SER A 657 -4.39 -14.74 -9.12
N HIS A 658 -3.78 -13.95 -8.24
CA HIS A 658 -3.46 -12.56 -8.45
C HIS A 658 -1.97 -12.34 -8.27
N SER A 659 -1.29 -11.90 -9.33
CA SER A 659 0.11 -11.52 -9.28
C SER A 659 0.22 -10.02 -9.06
N ILE A 660 0.91 -9.61 -8.00
CA ILE A 660 1.03 -8.22 -7.57
C ILE A 660 2.50 -7.83 -7.64
N ASN A 661 2.82 -6.85 -8.48
CA ASN A 661 4.12 -6.19 -8.45
C ASN A 661 4.21 -5.33 -7.18
N ILE A 662 4.91 -5.76 -6.15
CA ILE A 662 4.95 -5.04 -4.87
C ILE A 662 5.73 -3.74 -5.04
N PHE A 663 6.97 -3.84 -5.51
CA PHE A 663 7.78 -2.67 -5.86
C PHE A 663 8.81 -3.00 -6.92
N GLU A 664 9.27 -1.96 -7.61
CA GLU A 664 10.41 -1.98 -8.52
C GLU A 664 11.32 -0.80 -8.17
N ILE A 665 12.61 -1.06 -7.97
CA ILE A 665 13.62 -0.04 -7.72
C ILE A 665 14.67 -0.16 -8.79
N GLY A 666 14.96 0.93 -9.48
CA GLY A 666 16.02 0.94 -10.47
C GLY A 666 16.87 2.19 -10.43
N GLY A 667 18.12 2.03 -10.85
CA GLY A 667 19.10 3.09 -10.91
C GLY A 667 19.93 3.00 -12.18
N ARG A 668 20.31 4.18 -12.69
CA ARG A 668 21.27 4.33 -13.80
C ARG A 668 22.44 5.17 -13.31
N ALA A 669 23.66 4.82 -13.71
CA ALA A 669 24.88 5.56 -13.41
C ALA A 669 25.81 5.58 -14.62
N GLU A 670 26.31 6.76 -14.94
CA GLU A 670 27.31 6.97 -15.99
C GLU A 670 28.34 8.00 -15.51
N GLY A 671 29.63 7.77 -15.80
CA GLY A 671 30.71 8.71 -15.45
C GLY A 671 31.17 8.67 -13.98
N TYR A 672 30.66 7.72 -13.18
CA TYR A 672 31.06 7.56 -11.77
C TYR A 672 32.35 6.75 -11.57
N ASP A 673 32.92 6.19 -12.64
CA ASP A 673 34.11 5.32 -12.62
C ASP A 673 35.30 5.98 -11.90
N HIS A 674 35.67 7.20 -12.31
CA HIS A 674 36.80 7.95 -11.73
C HIS A 674 36.57 8.35 -10.27
N VAL A 675 35.33 8.65 -9.89
CA VAL A 675 34.98 9.01 -8.51
C VAL A 675 35.15 7.80 -7.59
N LEU A 676 34.67 6.63 -8.02
CA LEU A 676 34.83 5.38 -7.29
C LEU A 676 36.29 4.90 -7.26
N GLU A 677 37.04 5.06 -8.35
CA GLU A 677 38.48 4.79 -8.36
C GLU A 677 39.24 5.65 -7.34
N SER A 678 38.92 6.95 -7.24
CA SER A 678 39.56 7.84 -6.26
C SER A 678 39.18 7.53 -4.81
N LEU A 679 37.94 7.10 -4.55
CA LEU A 679 37.46 6.65 -3.24
C LEU A 679 38.06 5.32 -2.81
N LEU A 680 38.29 4.42 -3.76
CA LEU A 680 38.84 3.07 -3.54
C LEU A 680 40.37 3.02 -3.69
N ALA A 681 41.00 4.12 -4.08
CA ALA A 681 42.44 4.23 -4.19
C ALA A 681 43.10 4.04 -2.81
N PRO A 682 44.18 3.23 -2.71
CA PRO A 682 44.94 3.11 -1.46
C PRO A 682 45.42 4.48 -0.98
N LYS A 683 45.21 4.79 0.31
CA LYS A 683 45.56 6.08 0.95
C LYS A 683 47.05 6.46 0.92
N SER A 684 47.93 5.72 0.23
CA SER A 684 49.35 6.08 0.08
C SER A 684 49.58 7.37 -0.72
N HIS A 685 48.56 7.90 -1.41
CA HIS A 685 48.64 9.13 -2.20
C HIS A 685 47.89 10.34 -1.61
N LEU A 686 47.14 10.20 -0.52
CA LEU A 686 46.40 11.29 0.12
C LEU A 686 46.98 11.57 1.51
N ARG A 687 47.98 12.45 1.56
CA ARG A 687 48.62 12.87 2.81
C ARG A 687 47.89 14.09 3.39
N ARG A 688 47.46 13.93 4.65
CA ARG A 688 46.91 14.93 5.60
C ARG A 688 45.51 15.49 5.29
N THR A 689 44.49 14.87 5.88
CA THR A 689 43.49 15.56 6.72
C THR A 689 42.89 14.55 7.71
N ASN A 690 42.48 15.05 8.87
CA ASN A 690 42.24 14.29 10.10
C ASN A 690 40.97 13.43 10.06
N GLU A 691 41.04 12.37 10.87
CA GLU A 691 39.99 11.46 11.37
C GLU A 691 38.53 11.75 11.00
N VAL A 692 37.99 10.95 10.08
CA VAL A 692 36.61 10.44 10.18
C VAL A 692 36.66 8.96 9.78
N ASP A 693 36.68 8.09 10.79
CA ASP A 693 36.67 6.64 10.61
C ASP A 693 35.25 6.19 10.21
N SER A 694 34.95 6.22 8.92
CA SER A 694 33.63 5.88 8.39
C SER A 694 33.52 4.41 8.00
N PHE A 695 32.34 3.84 8.22
CA PHE A 695 31.86 2.49 7.88
C PHE A 695 32.37 1.92 6.53
N TRP A 696 32.66 2.77 5.55
CA TRP A 696 33.19 2.41 4.22
C TRP A 696 34.65 1.92 4.24
N GLY A 697 35.49 2.39 5.17
CA GLY A 697 36.89 1.96 5.29
C GLY A 697 37.02 0.46 5.64
N ARG A 698 36.12 -0.05 6.48
CA ARG A 698 36.07 -1.47 6.86
C ARG A 698 35.56 -2.38 5.75
N LEU A 699 34.73 -1.87 4.84
CA LEU A 699 34.25 -2.60 3.66
C LEU A 699 35.37 -2.70 2.60
N GLY A 700 36.12 -1.61 2.40
CA GLY A 700 37.28 -1.56 1.51
C GLY A 700 38.41 -2.51 1.91
N ASP A 701 38.72 -2.59 3.21
CA ASP A 701 39.76 -3.50 3.73
C ASP A 701 39.41 -5.00 3.63
N LYS A 702 38.11 -5.34 3.57
CA LYS A 702 37.66 -6.72 3.31
C LYS A 702 37.68 -7.07 1.81
N LEU A 703 37.39 -6.11 0.93
CA LEU A 703 37.46 -6.28 -0.53
C LEU A 703 38.91 -6.28 -1.06
N SER A 704 39.82 -5.53 -0.44
CA SER A 704 41.23 -5.43 -0.86
C SER A 704 42.03 -6.73 -0.64
N ARG A 705 41.60 -7.61 0.28
CA ARG A 705 42.23 -8.92 0.51
C ARG A 705 42.11 -9.87 -0.68
N SER A 706 41.18 -9.64 -1.61
CA SER A 706 41.01 -10.46 -2.81
C SER A 706 41.93 -10.07 -3.99
N ARG A 707 42.71 -8.98 -3.90
CA ARG A 707 43.47 -8.43 -5.05
C ARG A 707 45.00 -8.44 -4.93
N ARG A 708 45.57 -9.24 -4.01
CA ARG A 708 47.04 -9.39 -3.94
C ARG A 708 47.70 -10.24 -5.05
N ALA A 709 46.95 -10.65 -6.08
CA ALA A 709 47.50 -11.48 -7.17
C ALA A 709 47.84 -10.73 -8.47
N ALA A 710 47.58 -9.40 -8.57
CA ALA A 710 47.86 -8.68 -9.81
C ALA A 710 48.25 -7.21 -9.55
N SER A 711 49.44 -6.97 -9.01
CA SER A 711 50.08 -5.66 -9.17
C SER A 711 51.60 -5.80 -9.07
N ALA A 712 52.22 -5.96 -10.23
CA ALA A 712 53.66 -5.76 -10.42
C ALA A 712 53.84 -5.08 -11.78
N LYS A 713 53.76 -3.74 -11.81
CA LYS A 713 54.67 -2.86 -12.56
C LYS A 713 54.25 -1.40 -12.44
N ASN A 714 55.20 -0.60 -12.00
CA ASN A 714 55.23 0.84 -12.16
C ASN A 714 55.03 1.23 -13.63
N THR A 715 54.13 2.15 -13.90
CA THR A 715 54.27 3.05 -15.06
C THR A 715 53.69 4.42 -14.74
N LYS A 716 54.52 5.43 -14.98
CA LYS A 716 54.19 6.85 -15.02
C LYS A 716 53.18 7.06 -16.16
N VAL A 717 51.92 7.37 -15.87
CA VAL A 717 50.89 7.64 -16.90
C VAL A 717 50.28 9.03 -16.78
N ASP A 718 50.32 9.69 -15.61
CA ASP A 718 49.71 11.03 -15.45
C ASP A 718 50.42 12.18 -16.21
N ILE A 719 51.65 11.98 -16.70
CA ILE A 719 52.40 13.04 -17.41
C ILE A 719 52.16 12.98 -18.94
N PHE A 720 51.50 11.93 -19.44
CA PHE A 720 51.20 11.78 -20.87
C PHE A 720 49.78 12.25 -21.27
N ASP A 721 48.85 12.34 -20.33
CA ASP A 721 47.45 12.74 -20.60
C ASP A 721 47.29 14.22 -20.96
N ASP A 722 48.13 15.12 -20.43
CA ASP A 722 48.04 16.56 -20.72
C ASP A 722 48.54 16.96 -22.13
N LYS A 723 49.21 16.05 -22.86
CA LYS A 723 49.76 16.31 -24.20
C LYS A 723 48.99 15.67 -25.34
N VAL A 724 47.97 14.87 -25.04
CA VAL A 724 47.12 14.23 -26.03
C VAL A 724 45.69 14.70 -25.75
N ASN A 725 44.97 15.16 -26.77
CA ASN A 725 43.58 15.62 -26.68
C ASN A 725 42.66 14.43 -26.30
N ILE A 726 42.75 13.93 -25.06
CA ILE A 726 41.91 12.87 -24.53
C ILE A 726 40.57 13.52 -24.19
N VAL A 727 39.52 12.94 -24.77
CA VAL A 727 38.12 13.29 -24.55
C VAL A 727 37.89 13.50 -23.05
N LYS A 728 37.44 14.71 -22.66
CA LYS A 728 37.09 15.01 -21.27
C LYS A 728 36.19 13.90 -20.72
N PRO A 729 36.43 13.42 -19.47
CA PRO A 729 35.57 12.41 -18.88
C PRO A 729 34.11 12.89 -18.89
N ASN A 730 33.18 12.02 -19.29
CA ASN A 730 31.75 12.32 -19.25
C ASN A 730 31.39 12.80 -17.85
N GLU A 731 30.71 13.93 -17.73
CA GLU A 731 30.20 14.42 -16.45
C GLU A 731 29.35 13.33 -15.77
N PRO A 732 29.54 13.07 -14.46
CA PRO A 732 28.80 12.05 -13.77
C PRO A 732 27.30 12.34 -13.85
N SER A 733 26.52 11.38 -14.32
CA SER A 733 25.08 11.49 -14.49
C SER A 733 24.43 10.21 -14.02
N GLY A 734 23.56 10.32 -13.01
CA GLY A 734 22.81 9.19 -12.48
C GLY A 734 21.31 9.47 -12.43
N SER A 735 20.52 8.42 -12.27
CA SER A 735 19.10 8.55 -11.94
C SER A 735 18.63 7.37 -11.10
N LEU A 736 17.60 7.60 -10.29
CA LEU A 736 16.92 6.58 -9.50
C LEU A 736 15.42 6.68 -9.75
N TYR A 737 14.72 5.55 -9.76
CA TYR A 737 13.27 5.52 -9.80
C TYR A 737 12.70 4.48 -8.83
N PHE A 738 11.47 4.73 -8.39
CA PHE A 738 10.70 3.84 -7.55
C PHE A 738 9.31 3.61 -8.16
N ARG A 739 8.94 2.34 -8.33
CA ARG A 739 7.59 1.93 -8.71
C ARG A 739 6.97 1.06 -7.64
N MET A 740 5.65 1.13 -7.51
CA MET A 740 4.84 0.32 -6.61
C MET A 740 3.56 -0.09 -7.34
N PHE A 741 3.17 -1.36 -7.29
CA PHE A 741 2.00 -1.86 -8.05
C PHE A 741 2.10 -1.53 -9.55
N GLY A 742 3.31 -1.59 -10.11
CA GLY A 742 3.61 -1.21 -11.49
C GLY A 742 3.55 0.31 -11.80
N ASN A 743 3.13 1.16 -10.86
CA ASN A 743 3.06 2.62 -10.99
C ASN A 743 4.40 3.25 -10.60
N GLU A 744 5.01 4.02 -11.48
CA GLU A 744 6.18 4.82 -11.11
C GLU A 744 5.73 6.01 -10.28
N LEU A 745 6.15 6.09 -9.01
CA LEU A 745 5.69 7.13 -8.08
C LEU A 745 6.64 8.33 -8.06
N ALA A 746 7.94 8.07 -8.21
CA ALA A 746 8.97 9.08 -8.15
C ALA A 746 10.20 8.66 -8.95
N TRP A 747 10.89 9.66 -9.49
CA TRP A 747 12.21 9.50 -10.09
C TRP A 747 13.06 10.75 -9.83
N PHE A 748 14.35 10.53 -9.64
CA PHE A 748 15.34 11.54 -9.30
C PHE A 748 16.50 11.48 -10.28
N GLU A 749 17.05 12.65 -10.58
CA GLU A 749 18.33 12.76 -11.28
C GLU A 749 19.41 13.02 -10.23
N LEU A 750 20.56 12.37 -10.38
CA LEU A 750 21.71 12.48 -9.49
C LEU A 750 22.89 13.04 -10.32
N PRO A 751 22.97 14.37 -10.51
CA PRO A 751 24.02 14.97 -11.32
C PRO A 751 25.35 15.12 -10.56
N THR A 752 25.36 15.15 -9.22
CA THR A 752 26.61 15.21 -8.43
C THR A 752 26.59 14.30 -7.20
N MET A 753 27.77 13.98 -6.66
CA MET A 753 27.89 13.27 -5.36
C MET A 753 27.36 14.12 -4.19
N ASP A 754 27.44 15.45 -4.30
CA ASP A 754 26.83 16.37 -3.34
C ASP A 754 25.30 16.25 -3.38
N ASP A 755 24.69 15.96 -4.53
CA ASP A 755 23.25 15.69 -4.65
C ASP A 755 22.86 14.32 -4.09
N ILE A 756 23.74 13.32 -4.10
CA ILE A 756 23.53 12.03 -3.43
C ILE A 756 23.60 12.21 -1.91
N ALA A 757 24.55 13.01 -1.42
CA ALA A 757 24.62 13.41 -0.02
C ALA A 757 23.43 14.29 0.38
N ASN A 758 22.97 15.19 -0.49
CA ASN A 758 21.79 16.03 -0.30
C ASN A 758 20.48 15.25 -0.47
N PHE A 759 20.44 14.14 -1.21
CA PHE A 759 19.31 13.21 -1.28
C PHE A 759 19.26 12.34 -0.02
N ALA A 760 20.40 11.84 0.45
CA ALA A 760 20.48 11.17 1.75
C ALA A 760 20.13 12.13 2.89
N ASN A 761 20.59 13.38 2.82
CA ASN A 761 20.18 14.46 3.71
C ASN A 761 18.75 14.93 3.42
N GLY A 762 18.20 14.73 2.23
CA GLY A 762 16.82 15.01 1.80
C GLY A 762 15.82 14.04 2.44
N VAL A 763 16.23 12.78 2.49
CA VAL A 763 15.58 11.69 3.23
C VAL A 763 15.78 11.89 4.75
N ARG A 764 16.85 12.56 5.17
CA ARG A 764 17.13 12.96 6.57
C ARG A 764 16.45 14.28 6.98
N THR A 765 16.15 15.17 6.04
CA THR A 765 15.43 16.46 6.20
C THR A 765 13.93 16.24 6.10
N ASN A 766 13.50 15.20 6.78
CA ASN A 766 12.18 15.19 7.32
C ASN A 766 12.21 16.33 8.38
N SER A 767 11.74 17.52 7.99
CA SER A 767 11.80 18.81 8.72
C SER A 767 11.47 18.75 10.22
N TRP A 768 10.86 17.66 10.70
CA TRP A 768 10.63 17.39 12.11
C TRP A 768 11.92 17.34 12.93
N LEU A 769 13.01 16.74 12.44
CA LEU A 769 14.27 16.65 13.20
C LEU A 769 14.93 18.03 13.37
N ASP A 770 15.01 18.82 12.30
CA ASP A 770 15.55 20.18 12.37
C ASP A 770 14.64 21.10 13.19
N GLN A 771 13.30 20.96 13.09
CA GLN A 771 12.35 21.71 13.95
C GLN A 771 12.46 21.31 15.43
N ILE A 772 12.65 20.02 15.73
CA ILE A 772 12.86 19.52 17.10
C ILE A 772 14.16 20.05 17.69
N MET A 773 15.19 20.18 16.87
CA MET A 773 16.50 20.66 17.29
C MET A 773 16.59 22.20 17.34
N SER A 774 15.73 22.92 16.60
CA SER A 774 15.81 24.39 16.47
C SER A 774 14.83 25.16 17.35
N ASN A 775 13.63 24.60 17.62
CA ASN A 775 12.62 25.27 18.44
C ASN A 775 12.69 24.80 19.89
N LYS A 776 12.68 25.76 20.83
CA LYS A 776 12.70 25.46 22.28
C LYS A 776 11.52 24.62 22.74
N GLN A 777 10.36 24.71 22.08
CA GLN A 777 9.15 23.93 22.37
C GLN A 777 8.47 23.50 21.09
N ASN A 778 8.12 22.22 20.98
CA ASN A 778 7.31 21.68 19.89
C ASN A 778 6.24 20.72 20.45
N ASP A 779 5.04 20.77 19.89
CA ASP A 779 3.97 19.81 20.14
C ASP A 779 3.34 19.46 18.79
N ILE A 780 3.64 18.25 18.30
CA ILE A 780 3.31 17.83 16.93
C ILE A 780 2.47 16.57 17.01
N ALA A 781 1.38 16.51 16.24
CA ALA A 781 0.59 15.31 16.02
C ALA A 781 0.46 14.99 14.53
N ARG A 782 0.51 13.68 14.21
CA ARG A 782 0.43 13.13 12.86
C ARG A 782 -0.41 11.88 12.85
N SER A 783 -1.21 11.70 11.80
CA SER A 783 -2.00 10.48 11.60
C SER A 783 -1.82 9.91 10.20
N ALA A 784 -1.95 8.59 10.10
CA ALA A 784 -1.95 7.87 8.84
C ALA A 784 -2.88 6.65 8.92
N MET A 785 -3.49 6.28 7.79
CA MET A 785 -4.16 5.00 7.63
C MET A 785 -3.20 4.02 6.95
N LEU A 786 -2.86 2.94 7.64
CA LEU A 786 -1.97 1.88 7.16
C LEU A 786 -2.72 0.89 6.26
N VAL A 787 -4.00 0.66 6.57
CA VAL A 787 -4.90 -0.21 5.81
C VAL A 787 -6.27 0.44 5.77
N ASP A 788 -6.89 0.50 4.60
CA ASP A 788 -8.30 0.81 4.41
C ASP A 788 -8.84 0.00 3.22
N THR A 789 -9.19 -1.26 3.50
CA THR A 789 -9.53 -2.24 2.48
C THR A 789 -10.87 -2.87 2.77
N THR A 790 -11.75 -2.85 1.79
CA THR A 790 -13.00 -3.59 1.75
C THR A 790 -12.85 -4.74 0.74
N VAL A 791 -13.12 -5.96 1.19
CA VAL A 791 -13.29 -7.13 0.32
C VAL A 791 -14.79 -7.43 0.23
N THR A 792 -15.30 -7.61 -0.98
CA THR A 792 -16.69 -7.99 -1.24
C THR A 792 -16.76 -9.34 -1.92
N VAL A 793 -17.62 -10.20 -1.40
CA VAL A 793 -17.88 -11.54 -1.91
C VAL A 793 -19.36 -11.65 -2.24
N PRO A 794 -19.72 -11.99 -3.48
CA PRO A 794 -21.10 -12.08 -3.91
C PRO A 794 -21.70 -13.35 -3.33
N THR A 795 -22.92 -13.21 -2.84
CA THR A 795 -23.77 -14.34 -2.45
C THR A 795 -24.83 -14.58 -3.52
N MET A 796 -25.45 -15.75 -3.49
CA MET A 796 -26.55 -16.09 -4.40
C MET A 796 -27.81 -15.25 -4.23
N THR A 797 -27.91 -14.45 -3.16
CA THR A 797 -29.05 -13.53 -2.94
C THR A 797 -28.76 -12.13 -3.50
N GLY A 798 -27.51 -11.88 -3.90
CA GLY A 798 -27.04 -10.58 -4.39
C GLY A 798 -26.69 -9.58 -3.28
N PHE A 799 -26.86 -9.93 -2.01
CA PHE A 799 -26.30 -9.18 -0.89
C PHE A 799 -24.86 -9.63 -0.64
N PRO A 800 -23.85 -8.75 -0.73
CA PRO A 800 -22.48 -9.18 -0.55
C PRO A 800 -22.19 -9.54 0.91
N PHE A 801 -21.40 -10.60 1.09
CA PHE A 801 -20.59 -10.74 2.29
C PHE A 801 -19.40 -9.77 2.18
N ARG A 802 -19.23 -8.93 3.19
CA ARG A 802 -18.30 -7.81 3.19
C ARG A 802 -17.34 -7.90 4.37
N VAL A 803 -16.05 -7.75 4.10
CA VAL A 803 -14.98 -7.65 5.10
C VAL A 803 -14.31 -6.29 4.98
N ASP A 804 -14.55 -5.40 5.94
CA ASP A 804 -13.87 -4.11 6.05
C ASP A 804 -12.70 -4.23 7.03
N LEU A 805 -11.48 -3.95 6.55
CA LEU A 805 -10.24 -3.93 7.34
C LEU A 805 -9.70 -2.50 7.37
N LYS A 806 -9.61 -1.92 8.55
CA LYS A 806 -9.05 -0.58 8.77
C LYS A 806 -7.96 -0.64 9.82
N ALA A 807 -6.85 0.02 9.57
CA ALA A 807 -5.77 0.20 10.53
C ALA A 807 -5.28 1.65 10.46
N THR A 808 -5.38 2.35 11.59
CA THR A 808 -5.05 3.77 11.71
C THR A 808 -4.04 3.97 12.82
N VAL A 809 -3.04 4.79 12.57
CA VAL A 809 -2.03 5.19 13.55
C VAL A 809 -2.05 6.70 13.72
N THR A 810 -1.95 7.14 14.97
CA THR A 810 -1.80 8.54 15.37
C THR A 810 -0.63 8.63 16.31
N GLY A 811 0.37 9.44 15.97
CA GLY A 811 1.55 9.68 16.78
C GLY A 811 1.64 11.15 17.17
N GLY A 812 2.11 11.40 18.38
CA GLY A 812 2.35 12.73 18.92
C GLY A 812 3.70 12.81 19.60
N LEU A 813 4.35 13.96 19.48
CA LEU A 813 5.64 14.22 20.07
C LEU A 813 5.64 15.62 20.67
N LYS A 814 5.78 15.69 21.99
CA LYS A 814 5.96 16.94 22.74
C LYS A 814 7.40 17.05 23.20
N THR A 815 8.08 18.13 22.83
CA THR A 815 9.48 18.39 23.21
C THR A 815 9.63 19.78 23.81
N ASP A 816 10.49 19.91 24.81
CA ASP A 816 10.89 21.20 25.41
C ASP A 816 12.38 21.10 25.76
N GLY A 817 13.22 22.09 25.44
CA GLY A 817 14.64 21.97 25.76
C GLY A 817 15.58 23.08 25.28
N GLN A 818 16.80 23.02 25.79
CA GLN A 818 17.92 23.88 25.47
C GLN A 818 19.17 23.04 25.17
N ILE A 819 19.75 23.26 23.99
CA ILE A 819 21.01 22.65 23.58
C ILE A 819 22.04 23.76 23.40
N ASN A 820 23.09 23.75 24.22
CA ASN A 820 24.26 24.59 24.07
C ASN A 820 25.50 23.69 23.92
N MET A 821 26.05 23.65 22.71
CA MET A 821 27.23 22.85 22.35
C MET A 821 28.42 23.71 21.89
N ALA A 822 28.39 25.03 22.15
CA ALA A 822 29.39 25.97 21.63
C ALA A 822 30.84 25.65 22.07
N GLY A 823 31.03 24.97 23.21
CA GLY A 823 32.34 24.54 23.72
C GLY A 823 32.51 23.02 23.84
N ALA A 824 31.72 22.23 23.12
CA ALA A 824 31.83 20.77 23.16
C ALA A 824 33.22 20.28 22.71
N PRO A 825 33.81 19.24 23.34
CA PRO A 825 33.22 18.39 24.37
C PRO A 825 33.43 18.86 25.82
N GLN A 826 34.12 19.99 26.05
CA GLN A 826 34.54 20.44 27.39
C GLN A 826 33.53 21.36 28.09
N ASP A 827 32.67 22.04 27.34
CA ASP A 827 31.58 22.88 27.85
C ASP A 827 30.30 22.61 27.05
N MET A 828 29.36 21.89 27.66
CA MET A 828 28.14 21.44 27.01
C MET A 828 26.98 21.39 28.00
N LEU A 829 25.83 21.95 27.62
CA LEU A 829 24.58 21.81 28.35
C LEU A 829 23.49 21.31 27.39
N ILE A 830 22.92 20.16 27.70
CA ILE A 830 21.76 19.58 27.03
C ILE A 830 20.69 19.38 28.09
N GLU A 831 19.64 20.18 28.07
CA GLU A 831 18.46 20.01 28.90
C GLU A 831 17.25 19.78 28.00
N GLY A 832 16.50 18.71 28.24
CA GLY A 832 15.43 18.31 27.34
C GLY A 832 14.37 17.43 27.98
N PHE A 833 13.13 17.75 27.68
CA PHE A 833 11.94 16.97 27.92
C PHE A 833 11.42 16.46 26.58
N ILE A 834 11.11 15.16 26.51
CA ILE A 834 10.53 14.51 25.34
C ILE A 834 9.43 13.55 25.80
N LYS A 835 8.21 13.75 25.29
CA LYS A 835 7.05 12.91 25.57
C LYS A 835 6.48 12.37 24.26
N PRO A 836 6.96 11.21 23.79
CA PRO A 836 6.33 10.49 22.69
C PRO A 836 5.04 9.82 23.16
N SER A 837 4.01 9.89 22.33
CA SER A 837 2.75 9.17 22.53
C SER A 837 2.22 8.66 21.19
N ALA A 838 1.58 7.50 21.20
CA ALA A 838 0.98 6.94 19.99
C ALA A 838 -0.24 6.08 20.32
N SER A 839 -1.19 6.07 19.39
CA SER A 839 -2.34 5.17 19.38
C SER A 839 -2.41 4.46 18.03
N ILE A 840 -2.75 3.18 18.03
CA ILE A 840 -3.08 2.38 16.86
C ILE A 840 -4.48 1.83 17.08
N ASP A 841 -5.36 2.03 16.10
CA ASP A 841 -6.70 1.44 16.06
C ASP A 841 -6.80 0.51 14.85
N MET A 842 -7.09 -0.76 15.09
CA MET A 842 -7.30 -1.79 14.08
C MET A 842 -8.74 -2.29 14.19
N SER A 843 -9.52 -2.14 13.14
CA SER A 843 -10.91 -2.62 13.10
C SER A 843 -11.13 -3.56 11.93
N GLY A 844 -11.71 -4.74 12.19
CA GLY A 844 -12.20 -5.67 11.18
C GLY A 844 -13.71 -5.87 11.32
N LEU A 845 -14.50 -5.54 10.29
CA LEU A 845 -15.95 -5.79 10.26
C LEU A 845 -16.27 -6.86 9.22
N MET A 846 -16.83 -7.98 9.64
CA MET A 846 -17.35 -9.03 8.76
C MET A 846 -18.88 -8.97 8.81
N SER A 847 -19.54 -8.72 7.68
CA SER A 847 -20.99 -8.49 7.67
C SER A 847 -21.67 -8.91 6.36
N ILE A 848 -22.97 -9.21 6.45
CA ILE A 848 -23.88 -9.21 5.30
C ILE A 848 -24.35 -7.76 5.12
N ASP A 849 -24.09 -7.19 3.93
CA ASP A 849 -24.49 -5.83 3.59
C ASP A 849 -25.80 -5.87 2.77
N ALA A 850 -26.90 -5.45 3.39
CA ALA A 850 -28.23 -5.38 2.78
C ALA A 850 -28.52 -4.00 2.14
N GLY A 851 -27.48 -3.20 1.86
CA GLY A 851 -27.57 -1.90 1.21
C GLY A 851 -27.95 -0.76 2.16
N VAL A 852 -29.05 -0.91 2.91
CA VAL A 852 -29.50 0.08 3.92
C VAL A 852 -29.23 -0.33 5.36
N ALA A 853 -28.75 -1.56 5.56
CA ALA A 853 -28.48 -2.13 6.87
C ALA A 853 -27.38 -3.19 6.76
N LYS A 854 -26.64 -3.39 7.84
CA LYS A 854 -25.58 -4.38 7.94
C LYS A 854 -25.83 -5.29 9.14
N ARG A 855 -25.50 -6.57 9.00
CA ARG A 855 -25.57 -7.55 10.09
C ARG A 855 -24.26 -8.33 10.15
N GLY A 856 -23.57 -8.34 11.28
CA GLY A 856 -22.22 -8.90 11.31
C GLY A 856 -21.49 -8.82 12.65
N ILE A 857 -20.18 -9.03 12.59
CA ILE A 857 -19.27 -9.03 13.73
C ILE A 857 -18.16 -8.02 13.47
N ARG A 858 -17.93 -7.10 14.42
CA ARG A 858 -16.82 -6.16 14.41
C ARG A 858 -15.81 -6.52 15.47
N ILE A 859 -14.54 -6.58 15.09
CA ILE A 859 -13.40 -6.77 16.00
C ILE A 859 -12.63 -5.44 16.02
N SER A 860 -12.41 -4.88 17.21
CA SER A 860 -11.65 -3.64 17.44
C SER A 860 -10.45 -3.96 18.30
N SER A 861 -9.25 -3.61 17.86
CA SER A 861 -8.02 -3.76 18.62
C SER A 861 -7.33 -2.42 18.70
N THR A 862 -7.14 -1.91 19.91
CA THR A 862 -6.44 -0.66 20.18
C THR A 862 -5.11 -0.94 20.86
N MET A 863 -4.06 -0.26 20.42
CA MET A 863 -2.74 -0.27 21.07
C MET A 863 -2.33 1.16 21.37
N HIS A 864 -1.81 1.41 22.56
CA HIS A 864 -1.49 2.76 23.02
C HIS A 864 -0.19 2.77 23.83
N THR A 865 0.59 3.83 23.68
CA THR A 865 1.79 4.09 24.45
C THR A 865 1.92 5.59 24.72
N SER A 866 2.31 5.95 25.94
CA SER A 866 2.57 7.34 26.36
C SER A 866 3.64 7.31 27.43
N THR A 867 4.83 7.78 27.06
CA THR A 867 6.02 7.78 27.93
C THR A 867 6.66 9.15 27.90
N ALA A 868 7.34 9.52 28.98
CA ALA A 868 7.97 10.82 29.12
C ALA A 868 9.39 10.65 29.64
N LEU A 869 10.34 11.31 29.00
CA LEU A 869 11.74 11.38 29.40
C LEU A 869 12.10 12.83 29.63
N ASP A 870 12.64 13.14 30.80
CA ASP A 870 13.16 14.46 31.15
C ASP A 870 14.61 14.28 31.61
N GLY A 871 15.54 14.88 30.88
CA GLY A 871 16.97 14.71 31.12
C GLY A 871 17.75 16.02 31.05
N LYS A 872 18.81 16.11 31.85
CA LYS A 872 19.81 17.16 31.81
C LYS A 872 21.20 16.55 31.81
N ILE A 873 22.04 16.94 30.84
CA ILE A 873 23.45 16.60 30.73
C ILE A 873 24.22 17.92 30.72
N GLU A 874 25.07 18.13 31.72
CA GLU A 874 25.87 19.34 31.88
C GLU A 874 27.34 18.94 32.06
N ILE A 875 28.20 19.34 31.13
CA ILE A 875 29.65 19.16 31.19
C ILE A 875 30.28 20.55 31.29
N LYS A 876 31.08 20.78 32.33
CA LYS A 876 31.76 22.04 32.58
C LYS A 876 33.25 21.95 32.22
N PRO A 877 33.89 23.06 31.82
CA PRO A 877 35.34 23.11 31.57
C PRO A 877 36.21 22.64 32.74
N THR A 878 35.67 22.68 33.96
CA THR A 878 36.32 22.26 35.20
C THR A 878 36.40 20.74 35.38
N GLY A 879 36.00 19.93 34.39
CA GLY A 879 35.99 18.47 34.47
C GLY A 879 34.79 17.89 35.23
N GLU A 880 33.74 18.68 35.46
CA GLU A 880 32.50 18.23 36.12
C GLU A 880 31.45 17.85 35.08
N MET A 881 30.90 16.64 35.18
CA MET A 881 29.76 16.17 34.40
C MET A 881 28.58 15.88 35.33
N ASN A 882 27.40 16.40 35.03
CA ASN A 882 26.16 16.15 35.76
C ASN A 882 25.11 15.58 34.81
N PHE A 883 24.63 14.38 35.11
CA PHE A 883 23.56 13.69 34.39
C PHE A 883 22.36 13.58 35.32
N LYS A 884 21.28 14.30 35.04
CA LYS A 884 20.02 14.23 35.78
C LYS A 884 18.94 13.61 34.88
N TYR A 885 18.20 12.64 35.39
CA TYR A 885 17.00 12.09 34.75
C TYR A 885 15.81 12.31 35.69
N ASN A 886 14.94 13.26 35.36
CA ASN A 886 13.78 13.61 36.16
C ASN A 886 12.57 12.72 35.82
N ILE A 887 11.79 12.35 36.83
CA ILE A 887 10.55 11.56 36.66
C ILE A 887 9.36 12.46 37.01
N ARG A 888 8.80 13.13 36.01
CA ARG A 888 7.63 14.01 36.16
C ARG A 888 6.33 13.23 36.39
N ASP A 889 6.08 12.22 35.55
CA ASP A 889 4.84 11.47 35.56
C ASP A 889 4.89 10.33 36.59
N ASN A 890 3.91 10.29 37.50
CA ASN A 890 3.81 9.22 38.51
C ASN A 890 3.53 7.84 37.90
N LYS A 891 2.93 7.81 36.71
CA LYS A 891 2.60 6.62 35.94
C LYS A 891 2.89 6.88 34.48
N GLN A 892 3.62 5.96 33.84
CA GLN A 892 3.85 5.97 32.40
C GLN A 892 3.24 4.72 31.77
N GLU A 893 2.46 4.92 30.70
CA GLU A 893 1.76 3.86 29.98
C GLU A 893 2.69 3.31 28.89
N ILE A 894 3.50 2.30 29.22
CA ILE A 894 4.48 1.73 28.29
C ILE A 894 3.77 1.08 27.10
N LEU A 895 2.75 0.27 27.39
CA LEU A 895 1.96 -0.42 26.39
C LEU A 895 0.59 -0.78 26.96
N ASN A 896 -0.47 -0.29 26.35
CA ASN A 896 -1.84 -0.71 26.59
C ASN A 896 -2.38 -1.35 25.31
N MET A 897 -2.95 -2.55 25.42
CA MET A 897 -3.55 -3.29 24.31
C MET A 897 -4.95 -3.75 24.74
N LYS A 898 -5.96 -3.43 23.94
CA LYS A 898 -7.35 -3.84 24.21
C LYS A 898 -8.00 -4.33 22.93
N THR A 899 -8.54 -5.55 22.97
CA THR A 899 -9.34 -6.13 21.88
C THR A 899 -10.78 -6.32 22.36
N GLU A 900 -11.72 -5.82 21.59
CA GLU A 900 -13.15 -5.88 21.82
C GLU A 900 -13.86 -6.46 20.60
N ILE A 901 -14.94 -7.21 20.83
CA ILE A 901 -15.76 -7.78 19.78
C ILE A 901 -17.18 -7.26 19.96
N TYR A 902 -17.82 -6.89 18.85
CA TYR A 902 -19.18 -6.39 18.82
C TYR A 902 -20.00 -7.19 17.82
N SER A 903 -21.22 -7.53 18.20
CA SER A 903 -22.28 -7.90 17.26
C SER A 903 -22.91 -6.63 16.71
N VAL A 904 -23.05 -6.53 15.40
CA VAL A 904 -23.55 -5.36 14.69
C VAL A 904 -24.94 -5.64 14.13
N ASP A 905 -25.89 -4.77 14.44
CA ASP A 905 -27.25 -4.72 13.91
C ASP A 905 -27.56 -3.32 13.38
N ALA A 906 -27.49 -3.15 12.07
CA ALA A 906 -27.54 -1.86 11.40
C ALA A 906 -26.53 -0.85 12.00
N GLU A 907 -27.01 0.14 12.74
CA GLU A 907 -26.19 1.16 13.41
C GLU A 907 -25.90 0.84 14.88
N THR A 908 -26.51 -0.21 15.43
CA THR A 908 -26.34 -0.60 16.83
C THR A 908 -25.27 -1.67 17.00
N GLU A 909 -24.40 -1.47 17.99
CA GLU A 909 -23.32 -2.40 18.32
C GLU A 909 -23.51 -2.92 19.75
N GLN A 910 -23.51 -4.25 19.90
CA GLN A 910 -23.61 -4.91 21.19
C GLN A 910 -22.30 -5.65 21.51
N PRO A 911 -21.63 -5.36 22.64
CA PRO A 911 -20.37 -6.02 22.96
C PRO A 911 -20.58 -7.51 23.24
N LEU A 912 -19.79 -8.36 22.59
CA LEU A 912 -19.73 -9.80 22.83
C LEU A 912 -18.66 -10.08 23.90
N MET A 913 -19.09 -10.49 25.09
CA MET A 913 -18.17 -10.77 26.21
C MET A 913 -17.59 -12.18 26.12
N ALA A 914 -16.36 -12.37 26.60
CA ALA A 914 -15.76 -13.69 26.72
C ALA A 914 -16.51 -14.54 27.77
N PRO A 915 -16.81 -15.84 27.49
CA PRO A 915 -17.54 -16.70 28.43
C PRO A 915 -16.86 -16.87 29.78
N ALA A 916 -15.51 -16.89 29.79
CA ALA A 916 -14.70 -16.97 30.99
C ALA A 916 -13.43 -16.13 30.84
N THR A 917 -13.07 -15.38 31.89
CA THR A 917 -11.85 -14.56 31.92
C THR A 917 -10.98 -14.88 33.13
N LYS A 918 -9.67 -14.63 33.01
CA LYS A 918 -8.68 -14.60 34.08
C LYS A 918 -8.18 -13.18 34.19
N GLU A 919 -8.28 -12.60 35.38
CA GLU A 919 -7.59 -11.36 35.68
C GLU A 919 -6.18 -11.69 36.18
N PHE A 920 -5.20 -10.88 35.76
CA PHE A 920 -3.87 -10.90 36.33
C PHE A 920 -3.46 -9.46 36.66
N ASN A 921 -2.72 -9.32 37.75
CA ASN A 921 -2.16 -8.05 38.19
C ASN A 921 -0.89 -8.38 38.97
N GLY A 922 0.27 -7.95 38.45
CA GLY A 922 1.56 -8.23 39.07
C GLY A 922 2.56 -7.12 38.78
N CYS A 923 3.40 -6.81 39.76
CA CYS A 923 4.46 -5.82 39.64
C CYS A 923 5.82 -6.42 40.03
N THR A 924 6.90 -5.89 39.45
CA THR A 924 8.26 -6.28 39.83
C THR A 924 8.56 -5.90 41.28
N GLN A 925 9.10 -6.84 42.08
CA GLN A 925 9.43 -6.62 43.49
C GLN A 925 10.94 -6.52 43.75
N THR A 926 11.77 -7.19 42.95
CA THR A 926 13.21 -7.36 43.22
C THR A 926 14.00 -6.06 43.14
N PHE A 927 13.80 -5.26 42.10
CA PHE A 927 14.54 -4.01 41.90
C PHE A 927 13.73 -2.76 42.28
N SER A 928 12.47 -2.92 42.72
CA SER A 928 11.56 -1.79 42.90
C SER A 928 11.87 -0.93 44.11
N LYS A 929 12.46 -1.52 45.17
CA LYS A 929 13.04 -0.77 46.30
C LYS A 929 14.34 -0.06 45.93
N ALA A 930 15.20 -0.71 45.15
CA ALA A 930 16.49 -0.19 44.72
C ALA A 930 16.36 0.97 43.72
N LEU A 931 15.37 0.91 42.82
CA LEU A 931 15.14 1.94 41.79
C LEU A 931 14.02 2.93 42.18
N GLY A 932 13.17 2.63 43.17
CA GLY A 932 12.03 3.50 43.50
C GLY A 932 10.89 3.46 42.47
N MET A 933 10.95 2.54 41.50
CA MET A 933 9.96 2.35 40.43
C MET A 933 9.55 0.88 40.33
N SER A 934 8.30 0.60 39.99
CA SER A 934 7.81 -0.75 39.69
C SER A 934 7.29 -0.83 38.27
N LEU A 935 7.64 -1.91 37.57
CA LEU A 935 7.01 -2.27 36.30
C LEU A 935 5.84 -3.20 36.62
N CYS A 936 4.63 -2.80 36.24
CA CYS A 936 3.39 -3.50 36.54
C CYS A 936 2.71 -3.97 35.26
N ALA A 937 2.32 -5.25 35.22
CA ALA A 937 1.50 -5.84 34.19
C ALA A 937 0.13 -6.19 34.80
N LYS A 938 -0.94 -5.66 34.21
CA LYS A 938 -2.33 -5.98 34.59
C LYS A 938 -3.17 -6.24 33.36
N GLY A 939 -4.24 -7.00 33.51
CA GLY A 939 -5.13 -7.27 32.39
C GLY A 939 -6.18 -8.31 32.67
N LYS A 940 -7.10 -8.45 31.71
CA LYS A 940 -8.13 -9.48 31.68
C LYS A 940 -7.99 -10.27 30.40
N VAL A 941 -7.84 -11.58 30.53
CA VAL A 941 -7.63 -12.46 29.38
C VAL A 941 -8.62 -13.59 29.38
N PRO A 942 -9.06 -14.09 28.22
CA PRO A 942 -9.99 -15.21 28.16
C PRO A 942 -9.39 -16.50 28.76
N LYS A 943 -10.25 -17.42 29.21
CA LYS A 943 -9.87 -18.80 29.60
C LYS A 943 -10.51 -19.81 28.63
N PRO A 944 -9.71 -20.58 27.88
CA PRO A 944 -8.25 -20.50 27.76
C PRO A 944 -7.79 -19.19 27.10
N PHE A 945 -6.57 -18.71 27.41
CA PHE A 945 -5.97 -17.52 26.77
C PHE A 945 -5.92 -17.68 25.24
N TYR A 946 -5.78 -18.94 24.83
CA TYR A 946 -5.75 -19.39 23.46
C TYR A 946 -6.82 -20.47 23.31
N ASN A 947 -7.89 -20.19 22.57
CA ASN A 947 -8.85 -21.20 22.15
C ASN A 947 -8.54 -21.55 20.69
N SER A 948 -8.39 -22.83 20.37
CA SER A 948 -8.19 -23.30 19.00
C SER A 948 -9.47 -23.30 18.16
N ARG A 949 -10.60 -22.86 18.74
CA ARG A 949 -11.93 -22.78 18.12
C ARG A 949 -12.54 -21.40 18.38
N GLY A 950 -12.83 -20.61 17.35
CA GLY A 950 -13.54 -19.32 17.45
C GLY A 950 -12.71 -18.06 17.14
N ILE A 951 -13.35 -16.88 17.25
CA ILE A 951 -12.68 -15.58 17.11
C ILE A 951 -11.86 -15.33 18.38
N ASN A 952 -10.63 -14.78 18.27
CA ASN A 952 -9.82 -14.41 19.44
C ASN A 952 -10.66 -13.60 20.43
N LEU A 953 -10.95 -14.19 21.60
CA LEU A 953 -11.84 -13.62 22.60
C LEU A 953 -11.31 -12.26 23.13
N PRO A 954 -12.20 -11.33 23.53
CA PRO A 954 -11.80 -10.02 24.03
C PRO A 954 -10.76 -10.12 25.15
N PHE A 955 -9.71 -9.29 25.06
CA PHE A 955 -8.68 -9.20 26.10
C PHE A 955 -8.23 -7.76 26.33
N ASP A 956 -7.70 -7.52 27.52
CA ASP A 956 -7.13 -6.25 27.95
C ASP A 956 -5.77 -6.55 28.60
N PHE A 957 -4.72 -5.87 28.15
CA PHE A 957 -3.36 -5.96 28.67
C PHE A 957 -2.79 -4.55 28.83
N SER A 958 -2.27 -4.24 30.01
CA SER A 958 -1.61 -2.97 30.31
C SER A 958 -0.27 -3.21 30.98
N LEU A 959 0.78 -2.61 30.43
CA LEU A 959 2.14 -2.55 30.99
C LEU A 959 2.44 -1.10 31.40
N ILE A 960 2.56 -0.87 32.70
CA ILE A 960 2.66 0.46 33.30
C ILE A 960 3.94 0.54 34.13
N LEU A 961 4.71 1.60 33.95
CA LEU A 961 5.81 1.95 34.84
C LEU A 961 5.29 2.94 35.88
N GLN A 962 5.29 2.56 37.15
CA GLN A 962 4.77 3.40 38.24
C GLN A 962 5.86 3.77 39.24
N LYS A 963 5.78 5.01 39.71
CA LYS A 963 6.63 5.55 40.77
C LYS A 963 6.15 5.03 42.13
N ASN A 964 7.01 4.32 42.86
CA ASN A 964 6.64 3.80 44.19
C ASN A 964 6.82 4.87 45.27
N ASP A 965 7.84 5.72 45.13
CA ASP A 965 8.13 6.84 46.01
C ASP A 965 7.71 8.14 45.34
N LEU A 966 6.54 8.67 45.69
CA LEU A 966 5.99 9.88 45.06
C LEU A 966 6.87 11.12 45.26
N ALA A 967 7.69 11.17 46.31
CA ALA A 967 8.57 12.30 46.62
C ALA A 967 9.89 12.30 45.81
N MET A 968 10.28 11.16 45.23
CA MET A 968 11.52 11.03 44.44
C MET A 968 11.48 11.90 43.18
N GLU A 969 12.40 12.84 43.00
CA GLU A 969 12.40 13.70 41.80
C GLU A 969 12.94 12.99 40.56
N GLY A 970 13.87 12.05 40.74
CA GLY A 970 14.56 11.38 39.65
C GLY A 970 15.88 10.75 40.10
N TYR A 971 16.79 10.57 39.15
CA TYR A 971 18.15 10.07 39.38
C TYR A 971 19.16 11.14 38.98
N GLU A 972 20.24 11.27 39.75
CA GLU A 972 21.32 12.22 39.50
C GLU A 972 22.67 11.49 39.58
N LEU A 973 23.49 11.61 38.55
CA LEU A 973 24.86 11.11 38.47
C LEU A 973 25.81 12.27 38.23
N LYS A 974 26.69 12.56 39.19
CA LYS A 974 27.76 13.56 39.06
C LYS A 974 29.10 12.86 38.95
N LEU A 975 29.89 13.24 37.96
CA LEU A 975 31.25 12.80 37.74
C LEU A 975 32.18 14.01 37.79
N LYS A 976 33.33 13.87 38.44
CA LYS A 976 34.41 14.86 38.42
C LYS A 976 35.70 14.14 38.07
N TYR A 977 36.46 14.68 37.14
CA TYR A 977 37.77 14.16 36.74
C TYR A 977 38.75 15.32 36.51
N PRO A 978 40.05 15.10 36.67
CA PRO A 978 41.05 16.13 36.49
C PRO A 978 41.21 16.50 35.01
N THR A 979 41.35 17.79 34.71
CA THR A 979 41.51 18.33 33.34
C THR A 979 42.94 18.74 33.06
N ASP A 980 43.41 18.60 31.81
CA ASP A 980 44.81 18.86 31.37
C ASP A 980 45.38 20.25 31.71
N ASN A 981 44.53 21.24 32.01
CA ASN A 981 44.95 22.58 32.43
C ASN A 981 45.54 22.61 33.86
N GLU A 982 45.35 21.56 34.65
CA GLU A 982 46.03 21.34 35.92
C GLU A 982 47.13 20.29 35.72
N ARG A 983 48.37 20.73 35.44
CA ARG A 983 49.57 19.94 35.81
C ARG A 983 49.65 19.93 37.35
N SER A 984 48.74 19.22 37.99
CA SER A 984 48.75 18.99 39.42
C SER A 984 49.26 17.57 39.67
N ASP A 985 50.19 17.44 40.61
CA ASP A 985 50.63 16.13 41.10
C ASP A 985 49.48 15.35 41.78
N ASN A 986 48.29 15.96 41.91
CA ASN A 986 47.13 15.46 42.62
C ASN A 986 45.92 15.27 41.69
N LEU A 987 45.60 14.02 41.36
CA LEU A 987 44.49 13.60 40.51
C LEU A 987 43.27 13.25 41.37
N PHE A 988 42.18 14.03 41.26
CA PHE A 988 40.94 13.79 41.98
C PHE A 988 39.79 13.34 41.07
N TYR A 989 39.26 12.15 41.33
CA TYR A 989 38.06 11.61 40.69
C TYR A 989 36.92 11.49 41.71
N GLN A 990 35.71 11.88 41.33
CA GLN A 990 34.51 11.71 42.15
C GLN A 990 33.35 11.21 41.29
N LEU A 991 32.61 10.23 41.80
CA LEU A 991 31.36 9.73 41.24
C LEU A 991 30.29 9.75 42.32
N ILE A 992 29.21 10.50 42.11
CA ILE A 992 28.04 10.56 42.98
C ILE A 992 26.85 10.04 42.20
N PHE A 993 26.16 9.03 42.72
CA PHE A 993 24.84 8.63 42.25
C PHE A 993 23.83 8.87 43.38
N ASP A 994 22.76 9.60 43.12
CA ASP A 994 21.73 9.91 44.11
C ASP A 994 20.31 9.88 43.51
N THR A 995 19.30 9.78 44.38
CA THR A 995 17.89 9.93 44.04
C THR A 995 17.28 11.09 44.85
N PRO A 996 17.37 12.35 44.36
CA PRO A 996 16.91 13.53 45.08
C PRO A 996 15.43 13.45 45.46
N GLY A 997 15.07 14.01 46.62
CA GLY A 997 13.69 14.02 47.13
C GLY A 997 13.14 12.67 47.59
N SER A 998 13.87 11.56 47.40
CA SER A 998 13.38 10.25 47.81
C SER A 998 13.36 10.07 49.33
N THR A 999 12.30 9.44 49.82
CA THR A 999 12.14 9.00 51.21
C THR A 999 13.17 7.93 51.62
N ILE A 1000 13.73 7.19 50.66
CA ILE A 1000 14.75 6.16 50.89
C ILE A 1000 16.10 6.71 50.41
N LYS A 1001 17.09 6.77 51.30
CA LYS A 1001 18.46 7.19 50.96
C LYS A 1001 19.12 6.18 50.03
N ARG A 1002 19.47 6.61 48.81
CA ARG A 1002 20.16 5.80 47.79
C ARG A 1002 21.44 6.45 47.26
N ARG A 1003 22.03 7.34 48.05
CA ARG A 1003 23.26 8.05 47.68
C ARG A 1003 24.47 7.13 47.74
N HIS A 1004 25.17 7.00 46.62
CA HIS A 1004 26.49 6.38 46.52
C HIS A 1004 27.51 7.46 46.14
N LEU A 1005 28.63 7.50 46.85
CA LEU A 1005 29.74 8.41 46.63
C LEU A 1005 31.02 7.56 46.51
N ILE A 1006 31.73 7.70 45.40
CA ILE A 1006 33.07 7.14 45.18
C ILE A 1006 34.02 8.31 44.96
N GLU A 1007 35.07 8.41 45.74
CA GLU A 1007 36.14 9.39 45.57
C GLU A 1007 37.47 8.65 45.46
N LEU A 1008 38.33 9.09 44.55
CA LEU A 1008 39.69 8.58 44.37
C LEU A 1008 40.60 9.79 44.20
N ASN A 1009 41.47 10.00 45.17
CA ASN A 1009 42.49 11.03 45.14
C ASN A 1009 43.87 10.37 45.03
N ILE A 1010 44.63 10.65 43.97
CA ILE A 1010 45.97 10.12 43.74
C ILE A 1010 46.95 11.29 43.70
N ASN A 1011 47.80 11.39 44.71
CA ASN A 1011 48.88 12.35 44.74
C ASN A 1011 50.21 11.65 44.41
N ASN A 1012 50.83 12.02 43.29
CA ASN A 1012 52.04 11.42 42.73
C ASN A 1012 53.08 12.51 42.39
N PRO A 1013 53.65 13.18 43.41
CA PRO A 1013 54.67 14.20 43.19
C PRO A 1013 55.96 13.60 42.61
N PRO A 1014 56.74 14.38 41.84
CA PRO A 1014 57.98 13.91 41.22
C PRO A 1014 59.08 13.54 42.24
N GLU A 1015 59.08 14.20 43.40
CA GLU A 1015 59.91 13.86 44.57
C GLU A 1015 59.02 13.76 45.82
N GLY A 1016 59.12 12.67 46.59
CA GLY A 1016 58.40 12.50 47.85
C GLY A 1016 57.45 11.29 47.92
N GLU A 1017 56.55 11.32 48.90
CA GLU A 1017 55.61 10.25 49.22
C GLU A 1017 54.40 10.27 48.27
N LYS A 1018 54.18 9.16 47.56
CA LYS A 1018 53.03 8.97 46.69
C LYS A 1018 51.87 8.46 47.52
N THR A 1019 50.73 9.15 47.49
CA THR A 1019 49.55 8.75 48.27
C THR A 1019 48.35 8.48 47.37
N MET A 1020 47.54 7.48 47.72
CA MET A 1020 46.24 7.25 47.09
C MET A 1020 45.20 7.09 48.18
N HIS A 1021 44.12 7.85 48.08
CA HIS A 1021 42.98 7.80 48.98
C HIS A 1021 41.73 7.42 48.18
N PHE A 1022 41.11 6.30 48.53
CA PHE A 1022 39.87 5.83 47.94
C PHE A 1022 38.78 5.79 49.01
N LEU A 1023 37.67 6.50 48.77
CA LEU A 1023 36.51 6.52 49.63
C LEU A 1023 35.30 6.00 48.85
N TYR A 1024 34.63 4.99 49.38
CA TYR A 1024 33.32 4.56 48.93
C TYR A 1024 32.31 4.68 50.07
N HIS A 1025 31.32 5.56 49.91
CA HIS A 1025 30.24 5.77 50.85
C HIS A 1025 28.91 5.38 50.20
N CYS A 1026 28.23 4.39 50.77
CA CYS A 1026 26.88 4.00 50.41
C CYS A 1026 25.95 4.11 51.62
N PRO A 1027 24.61 3.99 51.45
CA PRO A 1027 23.67 4.20 52.54
C PRO A 1027 23.83 3.24 53.73
N MET A 1028 24.52 2.11 53.53
CA MET A 1028 24.73 1.10 54.57
C MET A 1028 26.13 1.11 55.18
N LYS A 1029 27.16 1.49 54.41
CA LYS A 1029 28.57 1.34 54.79
C LYS A 1029 29.44 2.45 54.23
N LYS A 1030 30.51 2.77 54.94
CA LYS A 1030 31.60 3.64 54.46
C LYS A 1030 32.89 2.81 54.44
N PHE A 1031 33.54 2.75 53.29
CA PHE A 1031 34.82 2.08 53.08
C PHE A 1031 35.85 3.12 52.68
N GLU A 1032 36.98 3.16 53.37
CA GLU A 1032 38.04 4.12 53.15
C GLU A 1032 39.37 3.38 53.07
N LEU A 1033 40.14 3.61 52.01
CA LEU A 1033 41.41 2.95 51.74
C LEU A 1033 42.46 4.03 51.45
N SER A 1034 43.46 4.12 52.29
CA SER A 1034 44.59 5.04 52.10
C SER A 1034 45.87 4.24 51.90
N THR A 1035 46.60 4.52 50.83
CA THR A 1035 47.96 4.02 50.63
C THR A 1035 48.96 5.16 50.58
N ALA A 1036 50.16 4.88 51.05
CA ALA A 1036 51.29 5.76 50.91
C ALA A 1036 52.53 4.93 50.54
N LEU A 1037 53.27 5.37 49.52
CA LEU A 1037 54.45 4.70 48.99
C LEU A 1037 55.60 5.70 48.90
N ARG A 1038 56.68 5.43 49.62
CA ARG A 1038 57.88 6.27 49.65
C ARG A 1038 59.06 5.50 49.05
N ILE A 1039 59.68 6.07 48.00
CA ILE A 1039 60.82 5.48 47.28
C ILE A 1039 62.06 6.35 47.52
N ASP A 1040 62.66 6.21 48.70
CA ASP A 1040 63.99 6.77 49.00
C ASP A 1040 64.93 5.57 49.24
N ASN A 1041 65.93 5.37 48.38
CA ASN A 1041 67.01 4.35 48.43
C ASN A 1041 66.71 3.06 49.24
N SER A 1042 66.33 1.99 48.52
CA SER A 1042 66.23 0.57 48.93
C SER A 1042 66.24 0.25 50.45
N PRO A 1043 65.13 -0.27 51.05
CA PRO A 1043 63.88 -0.77 50.48
C PRO A 1043 62.72 0.25 50.49
N ALA A 1044 61.77 0.11 49.54
CA ALA A 1044 60.57 0.95 49.47
C ALA A 1044 59.61 0.67 50.64
N LEU A 1045 59.12 1.73 51.30
CA LEU A 1045 58.15 1.61 52.40
C LEU A 1045 56.74 1.85 51.84
N ALA A 1046 55.87 0.85 52.00
CA ALA A 1046 54.47 0.91 51.57
C ALA A 1046 53.56 0.76 52.80
N MET A 1047 52.69 1.75 53.02
CA MET A 1047 51.66 1.72 54.05
C MET A 1047 50.29 1.57 53.38
N LEU A 1048 49.46 0.66 53.89
CA LEU A 1048 48.09 0.42 53.45
C LEU A 1048 47.19 0.45 54.69
N GLU A 1049 46.26 1.39 54.75
CA GLU A 1049 45.26 1.48 55.80
C GLU A 1049 43.86 1.34 55.18
N ALA A 1050 43.08 0.38 55.65
CA ALA A 1050 41.70 0.16 55.22
C ALA A 1050 40.76 0.29 56.43
N LYS A 1051 39.76 1.17 56.35
CA LYS A 1051 38.72 1.38 57.36
C LYS A 1051 37.36 1.02 56.77
N VAL A 1052 36.57 0.26 57.53
CA VAL A 1052 35.20 -0.10 57.18
C VAL A 1052 34.30 0.26 58.34
N ASP A 1053 33.50 1.29 58.16
CA ASP A 1053 32.52 1.74 59.17
C ASP A 1053 31.10 1.37 58.71
N ASP A 1054 30.30 0.84 59.63
CA ASP A 1054 28.86 0.73 59.41
C ASP A 1054 28.24 2.12 59.55
N ALA A 1055 27.53 2.58 58.52
CA ALA A 1055 26.96 3.93 58.48
C ALA A 1055 25.74 4.11 59.42
N ARG A 1056 25.37 3.09 60.20
CA ARG A 1056 24.36 3.17 61.26
C ARG A 1056 25.00 3.50 62.60
N ARG A 1057 25.27 4.79 62.81
CA ARG A 1057 25.02 5.44 64.10
C ARG A 1057 24.16 6.67 63.86
#